data_AF-A0A1G9XVQ3-F1
#
_entry.id   AF-A0A1G9XVQ3-F1
#
_cell.length_a   1.000
_cell.length_b   1.000
_cell.length_c   1.000
_cell.angle_alpha   90.00
_cell.angle_beta   90.00
_cell.angle_gamma   90.00
#
_symmetry.space_group_name_H-M   'P 1'
#
loop_
_entity.id
_entity.type
_entity.pdbx_description
1 polymer ?
#
loop_
_entity_poly.entity_id
_entity_poly.type
_entity_poly.pdbx_seq_one_letter_code
_entity_poly.pdbx_strand_id
1 'polypeptide(L)'
;MSFNQRISIVNVYGFLKVWTSCLGRGKSRFLNLSNIRANNVNPLVFAVFVMFFLANHSFGQSQVRIACVGNSITYGARIENREVNSYPAQLGSILGDGYDVQNFGVSGTTMLRKGNLPYWKTEAYQKALDSRPDWVFIKLGTNDTKPVNRVFLDEYVQDYKDLIASFKNLPSKPRVVLLLPVPVFSNDTTGITAQIVREKLLPMVREVAYETNSEILNLYNLLIESPELFPDKVHPSAAGATVIARRVSELVKMKFVEPVDFSNYLPKDAAGFNFHGFQGHDFMFRGHNAKIVVPKNVAVGKPWIWRSRYWGHEPQVEIALLERGFHVVYCDVYESFLNKEGLLIWDGFYQLLTKAGLSTKSVMEGMSRGGVYIYRWAAFHPDRVSAVYGDAPMLDLKLYSKGTEHDFPKKWANFKTVFNFNTEEALAFKGNPLDLTEKIANGGFPMLHVVGDADEVVPVSEHTALFEQKIKDAGGLINVIHKPGIGHHPHSLQNPKPIVDFVLRATDYLVTQRMIPLPSGPQAHWQKNERLMFIHFAPNTWTGLSQDDNSLSMDRIDPSQLDTDQWCKVAKSWGATMIVFVAKHSGGFCWWQTNTTDYSVKNIPWKDGKGDLLEELSRSSDKYGLELGVYIYPGDKTWGAGLGSGGRTEDPGKQESYNKVFRQQLTEVLSKYKPMKEVWFDGSCVIDIADILEEHASDAVIFQGPQATIRWVGNERGIAPYPNWYTLDNADLATGQATALSSDPEGEAYAPVEVDVPFLMNDRSYRWFWAPNTDNILLSVTDLMDIYKKSVGRGSMLLLNATPDTTGLIPKSHVQRYKAFGKEIARRFDKSIASVSGEGNVLEIDLKKMVDINSVILQEDIFKGQRIRKFAIEGYSNGLWKTIKEGTSVGSKRIEEFPPVSVSKVRLRMTEAIATPSIVNFAIFNIEKLPEDTKRELNNETITLGGWDNRTYTEEWEDLSFDLTPYLINKVGQFELNFRYITHDRGYEKKESGGYGLAFKDWKIEINNVPNSEAIQMKGDKIFLINNSQHFSDTEEVKVEFKTQIRSKPGGSVGTIELKMIDFE
;
A
#
# COMPACT_ATOMS: atom_id res chain seq x y z
N MET A 1 -32.05 -47.63 15.13
CA MET A 1 -31.07 -47.82 16.23
C MET A 1 -30.17 -46.60 16.26
N SER A 2 -30.18 -45.90 17.39
CA SER A 2 -29.67 -44.53 17.59
C SER A 2 -28.14 -44.46 17.75
N PHE A 3 -27.51 -43.51 17.07
CA PHE A 3 -26.15 -43.06 17.39
C PHE A 3 -26.23 -41.95 18.45
N ASN A 4 -25.68 -42.20 19.64
CA ASN A 4 -25.54 -41.21 20.71
C ASN A 4 -24.07 -40.81 20.86
N GLN A 5 -23.82 -39.51 20.82
CA GLN A 5 -22.53 -38.86 21.03
C GLN A 5 -22.01 -39.04 22.47
N ARG A 6 -20.71 -39.31 22.61
CA ARG A 6 -19.92 -39.03 23.82
C ARG A 6 -18.66 -38.27 23.40
N ILE A 7 -18.65 -36.96 23.67
CA ILE A 7 -17.45 -36.12 23.66
C ILE A 7 -16.76 -36.30 25.02
N SER A 8 -15.51 -36.74 25.02
CA SER A 8 -14.71 -36.92 26.23
C SER A 8 -14.03 -35.61 26.65
N ILE A 9 -14.16 -35.31 27.94
CA ILE A 9 -13.48 -34.26 28.71
C ILE A 9 -11.96 -34.48 28.65
N VAL A 10 -11.27 -33.82 27.72
CA VAL A 10 -9.81 -33.64 27.73
C VAL A 10 -9.51 -32.25 27.16
N ASN A 11 -9.80 -31.18 27.90
CA ASN A 11 -9.24 -29.86 27.55
C ASN A 11 -9.27 -28.80 28.67
N VAL A 12 -9.22 -29.21 29.95
CA VAL A 12 -9.19 -28.23 31.06
C VAL A 12 -7.80 -28.13 31.71
N TYR A 13 -6.92 -29.14 31.54
CA TYR A 13 -5.57 -29.10 32.11
C TYR A 13 -4.51 -28.41 31.23
N GLY A 14 -4.78 -28.20 29.93
CA GLY A 14 -3.88 -27.48 29.02
C GLY A 14 -3.87 -25.96 29.26
N PHE A 15 -5.03 -25.41 29.63
CA PHE A 15 -5.21 -23.96 29.78
C PHE A 15 -4.55 -23.38 31.05
N LEU A 16 -4.49 -24.15 32.15
CA LEU A 16 -3.87 -23.70 33.40
C LEU A 16 -2.34 -23.77 33.43
N LYS A 17 -1.70 -24.49 32.49
CA LYS A 17 -0.23 -24.59 32.43
C LYS A 17 0.44 -23.42 31.70
N VAL A 18 -0.29 -22.79 30.76
CA VAL A 18 0.19 -21.61 30.01
C VAL A 18 0.10 -20.33 30.86
N TRP A 19 -0.80 -20.29 31.84
CA TRP A 19 -0.97 -19.10 32.67
C TRP A 19 0.08 -18.95 33.79
N THR A 20 0.65 -20.06 34.27
CA THR A 20 1.70 -20.04 35.30
C THR A 20 3.12 -19.78 34.79
N SER A 21 3.35 -19.70 33.47
CA SER A 21 4.67 -19.35 32.91
C SER A 21 4.89 -17.84 32.70
N CYS A 22 3.87 -17.00 32.90
CA CYS A 22 3.94 -15.56 32.67
C CYS A 22 4.20 -14.70 33.93
N LEU A 23 4.47 -15.32 35.08
CA LEU A 23 4.83 -14.57 36.29
C LEU A 23 6.20 -15.02 36.82
N GLY A 24 7.21 -14.20 36.53
CA GLY A 24 8.56 -14.35 37.02
C GLY A 24 8.65 -14.26 38.55
N ARG A 25 9.34 -15.25 39.12
CA ARG A 25 9.92 -15.39 40.47
C ARG A 25 9.80 -14.17 41.41
N GLY A 26 8.96 -14.30 42.44
CA GLY A 26 8.97 -13.44 43.63
C GLY A 26 8.32 -14.12 44.84
N LYS A 27 9.17 -14.68 45.73
CA LYS A 27 8.93 -15.12 47.13
C LYS A 27 7.50 -15.53 47.54
N SER A 28 7.26 -16.84 47.62
CA SER A 28 6.07 -17.42 48.26
C SER A 28 6.22 -17.52 49.79
N ARG A 29 5.21 -17.04 50.52
CA ARG A 29 4.86 -17.53 51.87
C ARG A 29 3.38 -17.93 51.87
N PHE A 30 3.18 -19.24 51.95
CA PHE A 30 2.01 -19.98 52.45
C PHE A 30 0.58 -19.47 52.17
N LEU A 31 -0.17 -20.28 51.41
CA LEU A 31 -1.46 -20.83 51.86
C LEU A 31 -1.64 -22.21 51.20
N ASN A 32 -1.67 -23.25 52.02
CA ASN A 32 -1.74 -24.65 51.63
C ASN A 32 -3.21 -25.07 51.55
N LEU A 33 -3.79 -25.12 50.35
CA LEU A 33 -5.14 -25.63 50.10
C LEU A 33 -5.05 -27.05 49.55
N SER A 34 -4.74 -27.99 50.43
CA SER A 34 -4.84 -29.43 50.18
C SER A 34 -5.81 -30.04 51.18
N ASN A 35 -7.10 -29.69 51.09
CA ASN A 35 -8.23 -30.45 51.66
C ASN A 35 -9.60 -29.84 51.32
N ILE A 36 -9.99 -29.84 50.05
CA ILE A 36 -11.43 -29.73 49.69
C ILE A 36 -11.77 -30.92 48.81
N ARG A 37 -12.48 -31.90 49.40
CA ARG A 37 -13.09 -33.01 48.66
C ARG A 37 -14.24 -32.45 47.82
N ALA A 38 -14.19 -32.70 46.52
CA ALA A 38 -15.28 -32.44 45.61
C ALA A 38 -16.44 -33.41 45.93
N ASN A 39 -17.44 -32.94 46.67
CA ASN A 39 -18.83 -33.37 46.61
C ASN A 39 -19.65 -32.32 47.36
N ASN A 40 -20.63 -31.73 46.67
CA ASN A 40 -21.48 -30.59 47.08
C ASN A 40 -20.89 -29.20 46.79
N VAL A 41 -20.76 -28.86 45.51
CA VAL A 41 -20.91 -27.45 45.09
C VAL A 41 -22.32 -27.30 44.54
N ASN A 42 -23.14 -26.51 45.23
CA ASN A 42 -24.52 -26.23 44.84
C ASN A 42 -24.54 -25.56 43.44
N PRO A 43 -25.29 -26.09 42.44
CA PRO A 43 -25.33 -25.54 41.08
C PRO A 43 -25.72 -24.06 41.06
N LEU A 44 -26.51 -23.61 42.03
CA LEU A 44 -26.91 -22.22 42.17
C LEU A 44 -25.74 -21.31 42.58
N VAL A 45 -24.82 -21.80 43.42
CA VAL A 45 -23.63 -21.04 43.85
C VAL A 45 -22.60 -20.97 42.73
N PHE A 46 -22.47 -22.03 41.92
CA PHE A 46 -21.61 -22.02 40.73
C PHE A 46 -22.20 -21.13 39.62
N ALA A 47 -23.52 -21.14 39.42
CA ALA A 47 -24.20 -20.25 38.48
C ALA A 47 -24.14 -18.78 38.92
N VAL A 48 -24.24 -18.49 40.23
CA VAL A 48 -24.05 -17.13 40.76
C VAL A 48 -22.59 -16.70 40.66
N PHE A 49 -21.61 -17.58 40.89
CA PHE A 49 -20.18 -17.26 40.68
C PHE A 49 -19.86 -17.03 39.20
N VAL A 50 -20.44 -17.82 38.29
CA VAL A 50 -20.27 -17.65 36.85
C VAL A 50 -21.01 -16.41 36.35
N MET A 51 -22.20 -16.09 36.88
CA MET A 51 -22.88 -14.81 36.59
C MET A 51 -22.15 -13.60 37.18
N PHE A 52 -21.50 -13.71 38.36
CA PHE A 52 -20.66 -12.65 38.91
C PHE A 52 -19.36 -12.44 38.12
N PHE A 53 -18.82 -13.49 37.51
CA PHE A 53 -17.66 -13.40 36.62
C PHE A 53 -18.04 -12.93 35.20
N LEU A 54 -19.20 -13.34 34.68
CA LEU A 54 -19.72 -12.89 33.38
C LEU A 54 -20.27 -11.45 33.43
N ALA A 55 -20.82 -11.00 34.56
CA ALA A 55 -21.28 -9.61 34.73
C ALA A 55 -20.14 -8.60 34.96
N ASN A 56 -18.91 -9.04 35.21
CA ASN A 56 -17.73 -8.17 35.39
C ASN A 56 -16.75 -8.22 34.20
N HIS A 57 -17.15 -8.78 33.06
CA HIS A 57 -16.31 -8.82 31.85
C HIS A 57 -16.94 -8.09 30.65
N SER A 58 -17.72 -7.05 30.90
CA SER A 58 -17.76 -5.90 29.99
C SER A 58 -16.68 -4.90 30.42
N PHE A 59 -15.41 -5.31 30.34
CA PHE A 59 -14.34 -4.32 30.26
C PHE A 59 -14.41 -3.74 28.84
N GLY A 60 -15.19 -2.67 28.67
CA GLY A 60 -14.89 -1.72 27.61
C GLY A 60 -13.43 -1.31 27.80
N GLN A 61 -12.59 -1.58 26.81
CA GLN A 61 -11.18 -1.21 26.86
C GLN A 61 -11.12 0.31 27.09
N SER A 62 -10.56 0.74 28.23
CA SER A 62 -10.43 2.16 28.53
C SER A 62 -9.57 2.82 27.44
N GLN A 63 -10.07 3.91 26.86
CA GLN A 63 -9.33 4.66 25.82
C GLN A 63 -7.97 5.11 26.32
N VAL A 64 -6.96 5.03 25.45
CA VAL A 64 -5.63 5.59 25.73
C VAL A 64 -5.70 7.11 25.61
N ARG A 65 -5.37 7.83 26.68
CA ARG A 65 -5.48 9.30 26.74
C ARG A 65 -4.21 9.98 26.27
N ILE A 66 -4.33 10.87 25.30
CA ILE A 66 -3.23 11.61 24.70
C ILE A 66 -3.43 13.11 24.92
N ALA A 67 -2.49 13.76 25.60
CA ALA A 67 -2.46 15.20 25.76
C ALA A 67 -1.48 15.84 24.76
N CYS A 68 -2.01 16.62 23.82
CA CYS A 68 -1.20 17.46 22.93
C CYS A 68 -1.02 18.84 23.56
N VAL A 69 0.16 19.10 24.13
CA VAL A 69 0.53 20.33 24.82
C VAL A 69 1.35 21.22 23.87
N GLY A 70 1.00 22.50 23.74
CA GLY A 70 1.80 23.37 22.89
C GLY A 70 1.32 24.79 22.72
N ASN A 71 1.98 25.50 21.81
CA ASN A 71 1.62 26.87 21.46
C ASN A 71 0.67 26.92 20.25
N SER A 72 0.77 27.97 19.43
CA SER A 72 -0.03 28.22 18.24
C SER A 72 -0.14 27.05 17.26
N ILE A 73 0.93 26.25 17.09
CA ILE A 73 0.91 25.13 16.14
C ILE A 73 0.07 23.96 16.69
N THR A 74 0.15 23.67 17.99
CA THR A 74 -0.72 22.67 18.62
C THR A 74 -2.16 23.15 18.68
N TYR A 75 -2.38 24.44 18.97
CA TYR A 75 -3.72 25.03 18.97
C TYR A 75 -4.43 24.93 17.61
N GLY A 76 -3.67 24.88 16.50
CA GLY A 76 -4.22 24.97 15.15
C GLY A 76 -4.47 26.42 14.70
N ALA A 77 -3.61 27.35 15.12
CA ALA A 77 -3.70 28.75 14.70
C ALA A 77 -3.58 28.87 13.18
N ARG A 78 -4.45 29.70 12.57
CA ARG A 78 -4.52 29.95 11.12
C ARG A 78 -4.99 28.75 10.27
N ILE A 79 -5.50 27.69 10.91
CA ILE A 79 -6.15 26.57 10.23
C ILE A 79 -7.68 26.76 10.34
N GLU A 80 -8.36 26.76 9.20
CA GLU A 80 -9.84 26.76 9.16
C GLU A 80 -10.39 25.46 9.73
N ASN A 81 -11.50 25.54 10.48
CA ASN A 81 -12.12 24.39 11.15
C ASN A 81 -11.11 23.56 11.97
N ARG A 82 -10.29 24.24 12.79
CA ARG A 82 -9.21 23.60 13.57
C ARG A 82 -9.64 22.43 14.47
N GLU A 83 -10.91 22.38 14.88
CA GLU A 83 -11.47 21.26 15.65
C GLU A 83 -11.48 19.93 14.85
N VAL A 84 -11.34 20.01 13.52
CA VAL A 84 -11.15 18.87 12.62
C VAL A 84 -9.73 18.87 12.04
N ASN A 85 -9.24 20.05 11.65
CA ASN A 85 -8.05 20.17 10.81
C ASN A 85 -6.73 20.44 11.56
N SER A 86 -6.74 20.64 12.87
CA SER A 86 -5.50 20.72 13.66
C SER A 86 -4.81 19.36 13.75
N TYR A 87 -3.49 19.31 13.95
CA TYR A 87 -2.81 18.01 14.02
C TYR A 87 -3.31 17.13 15.18
N PRO A 88 -3.71 17.66 16.37
CA PRO A 88 -4.31 16.82 17.40
C PRO A 88 -5.66 16.22 16.97
N ALA A 89 -6.51 16.99 16.29
CA ALA A 89 -7.81 16.50 15.80
C ALA A 89 -7.64 15.43 14.72
N GLN A 90 -6.75 15.68 13.75
CA GLN A 90 -6.40 14.69 12.73
C GLN A 90 -5.73 13.45 13.34
N LEU A 91 -4.89 13.61 14.37
CA LEU A 91 -4.30 12.49 15.10
C LEU A 91 -5.38 11.60 15.74
N GLY A 92 -6.38 12.20 16.39
CA GLY A 92 -7.54 11.46 16.93
C GLY A 92 -8.25 10.66 15.84
N SER A 93 -8.49 11.28 14.68
CA SER A 93 -9.13 10.62 13.53
C SER A 93 -8.30 9.44 12.99
N ILE A 94 -6.98 9.57 12.92
CA ILE A 94 -6.06 8.52 12.43
C ILE A 94 -5.91 7.35 13.43
N LEU A 95 -6.02 7.63 14.74
CA LEU A 95 -5.89 6.64 15.79
C LEU A 95 -7.20 5.88 16.06
N GLY A 96 -8.35 6.52 15.82
CA GLY A 96 -9.68 5.94 16.00
C GLY A 96 -10.14 5.85 17.45
N ASP A 97 -11.30 5.23 17.67
CA ASP A 97 -12.06 5.28 18.93
C ASP A 97 -11.36 4.65 20.15
N GLY A 98 -10.25 3.94 19.95
CA GLY A 98 -9.42 3.43 21.05
C GLY A 98 -8.60 4.51 21.77
N TYR A 99 -8.57 5.74 21.26
CA TYR A 99 -7.74 6.83 21.77
C TYR A 99 -8.54 8.10 22.01
N ASP A 100 -8.34 8.74 23.17
CA ASP A 100 -8.87 10.06 23.50
C ASP A 100 -7.76 11.10 23.30
N VAL A 101 -7.77 11.80 22.17
CA VAL A 101 -6.75 12.79 21.81
C VAL A 101 -7.25 14.19 22.11
N GLN A 102 -6.60 14.85 23.07
CA GLN A 102 -7.02 16.15 23.60
C GLN A 102 -6.04 17.25 23.22
N ASN A 103 -6.57 18.35 22.67
CA ASN A 103 -5.80 19.52 22.29
C ASN A 103 -5.71 20.53 23.43
N PHE A 104 -4.53 20.65 24.03
CA PHE A 104 -4.20 21.64 25.07
C PHE A 104 -3.31 22.78 24.55
N GLY A 105 -3.30 23.01 23.23
CA GLY A 105 -2.57 24.11 22.63
C GLY A 105 -3.12 25.48 23.06
N VAL A 106 -2.23 26.46 23.29
CA VAL A 106 -2.65 27.86 23.52
C VAL A 106 -1.81 28.78 22.63
N SER A 107 -2.48 29.54 21.74
CA SER A 107 -1.78 30.39 20.78
C SER A 107 -0.94 31.48 21.46
N GLY A 108 0.27 31.70 20.95
CA GLY A 108 1.16 32.78 21.38
C GLY A 108 2.01 32.51 22.63
N THR A 109 1.82 31.37 23.31
CA THR A 109 2.49 31.11 24.60
C THR A 109 3.95 30.68 24.48
N THR A 110 4.71 30.95 25.55
CA THR A 110 6.12 30.62 25.76
C THR A 110 6.28 29.43 26.72
N MET A 111 7.35 28.65 26.56
CA MET A 111 7.81 27.69 27.59
C MET A 111 8.35 28.43 28.83
N LEU A 112 9.06 29.54 28.60
CA LEU A 112 9.66 30.34 29.66
C LEU A 112 8.61 30.89 30.63
N ARG A 113 8.84 30.71 31.93
CA ARG A 113 8.00 31.28 33.01
C ARG A 113 8.06 32.81 33.03
N LYS A 114 9.20 33.38 32.64
CA LYS A 114 9.44 34.82 32.50
C LYS A 114 9.17 35.36 31.10
N GLY A 115 8.75 34.51 30.16
CA GLY A 115 8.32 34.95 28.85
C GLY A 115 7.10 35.87 28.92
N ASN A 116 6.83 36.58 27.83
CA ASN A 116 5.73 37.53 27.76
C ASN A 116 4.33 36.89 27.90
N LEU A 117 4.18 35.61 27.52
CA LEU A 117 2.93 34.84 27.66
C LEU A 117 3.20 33.39 28.13
N PRO A 118 3.54 33.16 29.40
CA PRO A 118 3.95 31.84 29.89
C PRO A 118 2.83 30.80 29.82
N TYR A 119 3.08 29.64 29.19
CA TYR A 119 2.12 28.54 29.12
C TYR A 119 1.72 28.00 30.51
N TRP A 120 2.65 28.07 31.46
CA TRP A 120 2.47 27.74 32.89
C TRP A 120 1.26 28.38 33.56
N LYS A 121 0.84 29.56 33.08
CA LYS A 121 -0.25 30.34 33.69
C LYS A 121 -1.60 30.10 33.00
N THR A 122 -1.68 29.17 32.06
CA THR A 122 -2.90 28.90 31.29
C THR A 122 -3.76 27.82 31.96
N GLU A 123 -5.08 27.91 31.78
CA GLU A 123 -5.98 26.84 32.19
C GLU A 123 -5.70 25.52 31.43
N ALA A 124 -5.23 25.61 30.19
CA ALA A 124 -4.91 24.44 29.37
C ALA A 124 -3.81 23.58 30.00
N TYR A 125 -2.81 24.20 30.63
CA TYR A 125 -1.78 23.47 31.37
C TYR A 125 -2.38 22.65 32.52
N GLN A 126 -3.26 23.27 33.32
CA GLN A 126 -3.92 22.56 34.42
C GLN A 126 -4.83 21.44 33.90
N LYS A 127 -5.64 21.70 32.86
CA LYS A 127 -6.49 20.68 32.24
C LYS A 127 -5.70 19.52 31.64
N ALA A 128 -4.51 19.77 31.10
CA ALA A 128 -3.62 18.72 30.60
C ALA A 128 -3.07 17.81 31.72
N LEU A 129 -2.85 18.34 32.92
CA LEU A 129 -2.49 17.54 34.08
C LEU A 129 -3.70 16.75 34.61
N ASP A 130 -4.87 17.40 34.67
CA ASP A 130 -6.11 16.83 35.19
C ASP A 130 -6.66 15.70 34.32
N SER A 131 -6.37 15.71 33.00
CA SER A 131 -6.74 14.61 32.10
C SER A 131 -6.01 13.30 32.40
N ARG A 132 -4.96 13.33 33.23
CA ARG A 132 -4.13 12.16 33.61
C ARG A 132 -3.73 11.33 32.39
N PRO A 133 -3.05 11.93 31.40
CA PRO A 133 -2.81 11.28 30.14
C PRO A 133 -1.89 10.06 30.29
N ASP A 134 -1.97 9.15 29.32
CA ASP A 134 -1.02 8.04 29.11
C ASP A 134 0.13 8.49 28.19
N TRP A 135 -0.13 9.48 27.32
CA TRP A 135 0.85 10.12 26.44
C TRP A 135 0.80 11.63 26.53
N VAL A 136 1.97 12.27 26.52
CA VAL A 136 2.07 13.74 26.44
C VAL A 136 3.01 14.12 25.31
N PHE A 137 2.47 14.80 24.30
CA PHE A 137 3.24 15.39 23.21
C PHE A 137 3.43 16.88 23.48
N ILE A 138 4.67 17.32 23.68
CA ILE A 138 4.96 18.72 24.02
C ILE A 138 5.61 19.44 22.84
N LYS A 139 4.96 20.50 22.36
CA LYS A 139 5.43 21.38 21.29
C LYS A 139 5.40 22.85 21.72
N LEU A 140 6.39 23.23 22.51
CA LEU A 140 6.60 24.59 23.01
C LEU A 140 8.00 25.09 22.65
N GLY A 141 8.23 26.40 22.70
CA GLY A 141 9.54 27.01 22.43
C GLY A 141 9.60 28.01 21.28
N THR A 142 8.70 27.89 20.29
CA THR A 142 8.77 28.75 19.09
C THR A 142 8.54 30.24 19.39
N ASN A 143 7.71 30.58 20.38
CA ASN A 143 7.53 31.99 20.79
C ASN A 143 8.66 32.51 21.68
N ASP A 144 9.42 31.61 22.32
CA ASP A 144 10.55 31.94 23.18
C ASP A 144 11.72 32.52 22.36
N THR A 145 11.76 32.26 21.05
CA THR A 145 12.77 32.83 20.15
C THR A 145 12.50 34.28 19.74
N LYS A 146 11.35 34.86 20.12
CA LYS A 146 11.03 36.28 19.84
C LYS A 146 11.96 37.21 20.63
N PRO A 147 12.36 38.38 20.09
CA PRO A 147 13.32 39.28 20.73
C PRO A 147 13.01 39.60 22.20
N VAL A 148 11.75 39.85 22.53
CA VAL A 148 11.28 40.16 23.90
C VAL A 148 11.58 39.05 24.92
N ASN A 149 11.68 37.79 24.48
CA ASN A 149 11.86 36.63 25.36
C ASN A 149 13.32 36.14 25.40
N ARG A 150 14.17 36.56 24.44
CA ARG A 150 15.56 36.07 24.31
C ARG A 150 16.43 36.38 25.53
N VAL A 151 16.10 37.44 26.26
CA VAL A 151 16.81 37.84 27.49
C VAL A 151 16.68 36.80 28.62
N PHE A 152 15.70 35.88 28.53
CA PHE A 152 15.47 34.82 29.51
C PHE A 152 15.82 33.43 28.98
N LEU A 153 16.40 33.32 27.78
CA LEU A 153 16.56 32.03 27.10
C LEU A 153 17.47 31.05 27.85
N ASP A 154 18.37 31.55 28.69
CA ASP A 154 19.23 30.72 29.55
C ASP A 154 18.42 29.91 30.60
N GLU A 155 17.19 30.32 30.91
CA GLU A 155 16.28 29.60 31.82
C GLU A 155 15.47 28.51 31.10
N TYR A 156 15.50 28.47 29.75
CA TYR A 156 14.63 27.64 28.92
C TYR A 156 14.76 26.14 29.24
N VAL A 157 15.99 25.64 29.37
CA VAL A 157 16.26 24.21 29.62
C VAL A 157 15.68 23.80 30.98
N GLN A 158 15.92 24.59 32.03
CA GLN A 158 15.43 24.26 33.37
C GLN A 158 13.91 24.37 33.47
N ASP A 159 13.31 25.43 32.89
CA ASP A 159 11.85 25.55 32.83
C ASP A 159 11.23 24.34 32.10
N TYR A 160 11.77 23.93 30.96
CA TYR A 160 11.22 22.79 30.23
C TYR A 160 11.35 21.48 31.02
N LYS A 161 12.46 21.27 31.73
CA LYS A 161 12.65 20.11 32.63
C LYS A 161 11.58 20.08 33.72
N ASP A 162 11.28 21.21 34.34
CA ASP A 162 10.24 21.30 35.36
C ASP A 162 8.85 20.96 34.79
N LEU A 163 8.56 21.38 33.55
CA LEU A 163 7.28 21.08 32.89
C LEU A 163 7.16 19.58 32.62
N ILE A 164 8.24 18.95 32.16
CA ILE A 164 8.27 17.50 31.96
C ILE A 164 8.09 16.77 33.30
N ALA A 165 8.73 17.25 34.36
CA ALA A 165 8.61 16.67 35.69
C ALA A 165 7.16 16.70 36.20
N SER A 166 6.38 17.76 35.93
CA SER A 166 4.98 17.82 36.36
C SER A 166 4.13 16.70 35.72
N PHE A 167 4.35 16.39 34.44
CA PHE A 167 3.69 15.26 33.78
C PHE A 167 4.22 13.90 34.26
N LYS A 168 5.54 13.70 34.36
CA LYS A 168 6.14 12.42 34.80
C LYS A 168 5.77 12.06 36.25
N ASN A 169 5.44 13.06 37.06
CA ASN A 169 5.00 12.87 38.45
C ASN A 169 3.51 12.49 38.58
N LEU A 170 2.72 12.54 37.51
CA LEU A 170 1.33 12.10 37.54
C LEU A 170 1.21 10.60 37.86
N PRO A 171 0.11 10.17 38.52
CA PRO A 171 -0.15 8.76 38.79
C PRO A 171 -0.24 7.88 37.53
N SER A 172 -0.67 8.44 36.40
CA SER A 172 -0.77 7.71 35.12
C SER A 172 0.59 7.37 34.50
N LYS A 173 1.69 7.99 34.97
CA LYS A 173 3.05 7.79 34.46
C LYS A 173 3.13 7.93 32.93
N PRO A 174 2.70 9.09 32.37
CA PRO A 174 2.63 9.25 30.93
C PRO A 174 3.98 9.07 30.26
N ARG A 175 3.95 8.52 29.05
CA ARG A 175 5.06 8.59 28.09
C ARG A 175 5.15 10.01 27.55
N VAL A 176 6.26 10.70 27.83
CA VAL A 176 6.46 12.11 27.44
C VAL A 176 7.38 12.19 26.22
N VAL A 177 6.88 12.83 25.16
CA VAL A 177 7.56 12.99 23.88
C VAL A 177 7.67 14.48 23.52
N LEU A 178 8.87 14.94 23.23
CA LEU A 178 9.15 16.32 22.84
C LEU A 178 9.13 16.42 21.32
N LEU A 179 8.19 17.21 20.80
CA LEU A 179 8.12 17.50 19.37
C LEU A 179 9.12 18.61 19.06
N LEU A 180 10.16 18.30 18.28
CA LEU A 180 11.13 19.31 17.88
C LEU A 180 10.41 20.41 17.07
N PRO A 181 10.88 21.66 17.13
CA PRO A 181 10.33 22.76 16.34
C PRO A 181 10.21 22.40 14.86
N VAL A 182 9.11 22.81 14.23
CA VAL A 182 9.01 22.82 12.77
C VAL A 182 9.92 23.91 12.19
N PRO A 183 10.30 23.83 10.91
CA PRO A 183 11.05 24.89 10.25
C PRO A 183 10.28 26.20 10.22
N VAL A 184 11.04 27.29 10.21
CA VAL A 184 10.52 28.64 9.98
C VAL A 184 11.12 29.11 8.67
N PHE A 185 10.28 29.55 7.75
CA PHE A 185 10.66 30.01 6.40
C PHE A 185 10.61 31.53 6.26
N SER A 186 10.44 32.23 7.38
CA SER A 186 10.38 33.69 7.45
C SER A 186 11.72 34.24 7.89
N ASN A 187 12.18 35.29 7.21
CA ASN A 187 13.31 36.10 7.66
C ASN A 187 12.89 37.26 8.56
N ASP A 188 11.64 37.75 8.46
CA ASP A 188 11.08 38.70 9.42
C ASP A 188 9.55 38.86 9.28
N THR A 189 8.77 38.25 10.16
CA THR A 189 7.33 38.51 10.27
C THR A 189 6.94 38.97 11.67
N THR A 190 7.45 38.31 12.72
CA THR A 190 7.10 38.57 14.14
C THR A 190 8.31 38.43 15.09
N GLY A 191 9.54 38.48 14.56
CA GLY A 191 10.79 38.27 15.32
C GLY A 191 11.18 36.81 15.59
N ILE A 192 10.46 35.84 15.01
CA ILE A 192 10.85 34.42 14.96
C ILE A 192 11.65 34.20 13.69
N THR A 193 12.90 33.75 13.79
CA THR A 193 13.77 33.54 12.63
C THR A 193 14.24 32.09 12.53
N ALA A 194 14.42 31.62 11.30
CA ALA A 194 14.95 30.28 11.00
C ALA A 194 16.26 30.01 11.74
N GLN A 195 17.14 31.01 11.78
CA GLN A 195 18.45 30.94 12.42
C GLN A 195 18.35 30.64 13.92
N ILE A 196 17.55 31.38 14.68
CA ILE A 196 17.46 31.19 16.14
C ILE A 196 16.80 29.84 16.47
N VAL A 197 15.80 29.42 15.69
CA VAL A 197 15.20 28.09 15.86
C VAL A 197 16.25 27.00 15.64
N ARG A 198 17.06 27.12 14.58
CA ARG A 198 18.07 26.13 14.22
C ARG A 198 19.25 26.09 15.19
N GLU A 199 19.81 27.25 15.53
CA GLU A 199 21.08 27.37 16.25
C GLU A 199 20.92 27.41 17.77
N LYS A 200 19.73 27.75 18.28
CA LYS A 200 19.47 27.82 19.73
C LYS A 200 18.41 26.83 20.17
N LEU A 201 17.20 26.90 19.61
CA LEU A 201 16.06 26.14 20.12
C LEU A 201 16.22 24.63 19.94
N LEU A 202 16.61 24.17 18.75
CA LEU A 202 16.82 22.75 18.47
C LEU A 202 17.83 22.08 19.43
N PRO A 203 19.05 22.62 19.64
CA PRO A 203 19.99 22.10 20.63
C PRO A 203 19.40 22.02 22.04
N MET A 204 18.74 23.08 22.53
CA MET A 204 18.19 23.10 23.88
C MET A 204 17.09 22.05 24.10
N VAL A 205 16.20 21.81 23.13
CA VAL A 205 15.17 20.77 23.27
C VAL A 205 15.80 19.37 23.29
N ARG A 206 16.87 19.14 22.52
CA ARG A 206 17.62 17.87 22.55
C ARG A 206 18.35 17.67 23.87
N GLU A 207 18.92 18.72 24.44
CA GLU A 207 19.51 18.71 25.79
C GLU A 207 18.47 18.35 26.85
N VAL A 208 17.31 18.99 26.84
CA VAL A 208 16.18 18.67 27.72
C VAL A 208 15.77 17.19 27.59
N ALA A 209 15.67 16.67 26.37
CA ALA A 209 15.33 15.26 26.15
C ALA A 209 16.36 14.30 26.73
N TYR A 210 17.65 14.61 26.57
CA TYR A 210 18.74 13.83 27.14
C TYR A 210 18.68 13.83 28.68
N GLU A 211 18.66 15.01 29.31
CA GLU A 211 18.71 15.15 30.77
C GLU A 211 17.47 14.60 31.48
N THR A 212 16.30 14.66 30.84
CA THR A 212 15.06 14.15 31.41
C THR A 212 14.79 12.69 31.06
N ASN A 213 15.62 12.07 30.22
CA ASN A 213 15.34 10.80 29.56
C ASN A 213 13.93 10.78 28.93
N SER A 214 13.63 11.81 28.14
CA SER A 214 12.38 11.91 27.37
C SER A 214 12.63 11.61 25.90
N GLU A 215 11.59 11.21 25.19
CA GLU A 215 11.67 10.94 23.76
C GLU A 215 11.62 12.22 22.95
N ILE A 216 12.13 12.15 21.71
CA ILE A 216 12.03 13.23 20.74
C ILE A 216 11.39 12.73 19.47
N LEU A 217 10.74 13.64 18.76
CA LEU A 217 10.23 13.41 17.42
C LEU A 217 10.58 14.62 16.55
N ASN A 218 11.43 14.40 15.55
CA ASN A 218 12.01 15.47 14.75
C ASN A 218 11.07 15.92 13.63
N LEU A 219 10.29 16.96 13.91
CA LEU A 219 9.45 17.62 12.90
C LEU A 219 10.23 18.60 12.01
N TYR A 220 11.46 18.99 12.39
CA TYR A 220 12.24 19.96 11.64
C TYR A 220 12.66 19.38 10.29
N ASN A 221 13.44 18.30 10.30
CA ASN A 221 13.91 17.65 9.06
C ASN A 221 12.76 17.06 8.23
N LEU A 222 11.65 16.67 8.87
CA LEU A 222 10.47 16.16 8.17
C LEU A 222 9.81 17.20 7.25
N LEU A 223 9.90 18.49 7.61
CA LEU A 223 9.16 19.57 6.95
C LEU A 223 10.06 20.65 6.32
N ILE A 224 11.39 20.49 6.38
CA ILE A 224 12.37 21.52 5.97
C ILE A 224 12.37 21.81 4.46
N GLU A 225 11.96 20.81 3.67
CA GLU A 225 11.84 20.91 2.21
C GLU A 225 10.40 21.23 1.75
N SER A 226 9.50 21.56 2.69
CA SER A 226 8.07 21.79 2.40
C SER A 226 7.57 23.20 2.79
N PRO A 227 8.19 24.29 2.29
CA PRO A 227 7.79 25.66 2.62
C PRO A 227 6.35 26.02 2.19
N GLU A 228 5.79 25.31 1.22
CA GLU A 228 4.41 25.42 0.74
C GLU A 228 3.38 25.00 1.79
N LEU A 229 3.74 24.08 2.69
CA LEU A 229 2.89 23.66 3.80
C LEU A 229 2.80 24.73 4.91
N PHE A 230 3.47 25.87 4.76
CA PHE A 230 3.50 26.98 5.71
C PHE A 230 3.06 28.28 5.04
N PRO A 231 1.75 28.53 4.92
CA PRO A 231 1.21 29.69 4.18
C PRO A 231 1.76 31.03 4.66
N ASP A 232 2.02 31.15 5.95
CA ASP A 232 2.59 32.35 6.58
C ASP A 232 4.07 32.20 6.99
N LYS A 233 4.72 31.13 6.50
CA LYS A 233 6.11 30.79 6.76
C LYS A 233 6.43 30.39 8.22
N VAL A 234 5.43 30.16 9.08
CA VAL A 234 5.61 29.76 10.50
C VAL A 234 4.62 28.67 10.93
N HIS A 235 3.34 28.81 10.62
CA HIS A 235 2.27 27.89 10.99
C HIS A 235 1.97 26.94 9.82
N PRO A 236 1.79 25.63 10.09
CA PRO A 236 1.43 24.68 9.05
C PRO A 236 -0.02 24.92 8.58
N SER A 237 -0.29 24.62 7.31
CA SER A 237 -1.64 24.45 6.77
C SER A 237 -2.30 23.17 7.31
N ALA A 238 -3.55 22.92 6.95
CA ALA A 238 -4.22 21.65 7.27
C ALA A 238 -3.42 20.43 6.75
N ALA A 239 -2.86 20.51 5.54
CA ALA A 239 -2.00 19.47 4.98
C ALA A 239 -0.68 19.31 5.76
N GLY A 240 -0.06 20.42 6.18
CA GLY A 240 1.11 20.37 7.07
C GLY A 240 0.79 19.73 8.43
N ALA A 241 -0.41 20.00 8.97
CA ALA A 241 -0.90 19.35 10.17
C ALA A 241 -1.11 17.83 9.97
N THR A 242 -1.54 17.38 8.78
CA THR A 242 -1.63 15.96 8.43
C THR A 242 -0.28 15.25 8.49
N VAL A 243 0.78 15.89 7.98
CA VAL A 243 2.14 15.33 8.04
C VAL A 243 2.59 15.13 9.49
N ILE A 244 2.32 16.12 10.36
CA ILE A 244 2.62 16.02 11.80
C ILE A 244 1.79 14.91 12.45
N ALA A 245 0.47 14.88 12.20
CA ALA A 245 -0.45 13.89 12.78
C ALA A 245 -0.07 12.46 12.38
N ARG A 246 0.27 12.21 11.11
CA ARG A 246 0.75 10.91 10.62
C ARG A 246 2.03 10.47 11.31
N ARG A 247 3.00 11.38 11.47
CA ARG A 247 4.27 11.06 12.15
C ARG A 247 4.07 10.77 13.64
N VAL A 248 3.19 11.51 14.33
CA VAL A 248 2.85 11.24 15.72
C VAL A 248 2.09 9.91 15.85
N SER A 249 1.12 9.65 14.98
CA SER A 249 0.39 8.38 14.92
C SER A 249 1.33 7.19 14.71
N GLU A 250 2.33 7.32 13.82
CA GLU A 250 3.36 6.31 13.60
C GLU A 250 4.01 5.92 14.94
N LEU A 251 4.47 6.89 15.73
CA LEU A 251 5.10 6.63 17.03
C LEU A 251 4.15 5.95 18.04
N VAL A 252 2.88 6.38 18.08
CA VAL A 252 1.87 5.79 18.99
C VAL A 252 1.59 4.32 18.64
N LYS A 253 1.57 3.99 17.35
CA LYS A 253 1.32 2.63 16.85
C LYS A 253 2.56 1.72 16.97
N MET A 254 3.73 2.29 17.27
CA MET A 254 4.97 1.53 17.28
C MET A 254 5.09 0.54 18.43
N LYS A 255 5.52 -0.68 18.09
CA LYS A 255 5.83 -1.75 19.05
C LYS A 255 7.31 -1.73 19.43
N PHE A 256 7.57 -1.83 20.73
CA PHE A 256 8.91 -1.85 21.30
C PHE A 256 9.14 -3.11 22.16
N VAL A 257 10.40 -3.47 22.33
CA VAL A 257 10.85 -4.60 23.17
C VAL A 257 11.79 -4.09 24.26
N GLU A 258 12.13 -4.99 25.19
CA GLU A 258 13.05 -4.68 26.27
C GLU A 258 14.40 -4.12 25.77
N PRO A 259 14.94 -3.09 26.45
CA PRO A 259 16.23 -2.52 26.12
C PRO A 259 17.36 -3.54 26.07
N VAL A 260 18.40 -3.24 25.28
CA VAL A 260 19.62 -4.03 25.24
C VAL A 260 20.55 -3.56 26.35
N ASP A 261 20.93 -4.47 27.24
CA ASP A 261 21.86 -4.17 28.33
C ASP A 261 23.31 -4.39 27.88
N PHE A 262 24.00 -3.28 27.61
CA PHE A 262 25.41 -3.27 27.22
C PHE A 262 26.39 -3.29 28.40
N SER A 263 25.91 -3.23 29.66
CA SER A 263 26.78 -3.05 30.84
C SER A 263 27.86 -4.12 31.01
N ASN A 264 27.58 -5.36 30.62
CA ASN A 264 28.53 -6.48 30.70
C ASN A 264 29.46 -6.60 29.47
N TYR A 265 29.21 -5.81 28.42
CA TYR A 265 29.93 -5.85 27.15
C TYR A 265 30.83 -4.65 26.93
N LEU A 266 30.54 -3.54 27.61
CA LEU A 266 31.33 -2.32 27.53
C LEU A 266 32.46 -2.31 28.57
N PRO A 267 33.61 -1.70 28.24
CA PRO A 267 34.64 -1.37 29.22
C PRO A 267 34.09 -0.52 30.37
N LYS A 268 34.63 -0.68 31.59
CA LYS A 268 34.19 0.09 32.77
C LYS A 268 34.40 1.59 32.63
N ASP A 269 35.34 2.00 31.78
CA ASP A 269 35.70 3.38 31.46
C ASP A 269 34.92 3.94 30.25
N ALA A 270 33.91 3.22 29.74
CA ALA A 270 33.05 3.74 28.68
C ALA A 270 32.33 5.03 29.13
N ALA A 271 32.56 6.12 28.41
CA ALA A 271 32.01 7.43 28.73
C ALA A 271 30.62 7.64 28.11
N GLY A 272 29.67 8.13 28.90
CA GLY A 272 28.36 8.54 28.40
C GLY A 272 28.42 9.89 27.68
N PHE A 273 27.68 10.04 26.58
CA PHE A 273 27.54 11.33 25.89
C PHE A 273 26.12 11.55 25.33
N ASN A 274 25.78 12.82 25.08
CA ASN A 274 24.51 13.20 24.46
C ASN A 274 24.63 13.18 22.93
N PHE A 275 24.01 12.21 22.26
CA PHE A 275 23.87 12.18 20.81
C PHE A 275 22.49 12.71 20.43
N HIS A 276 22.36 14.04 20.28
CA HIS A 276 21.14 14.71 19.82
C HIS A 276 19.86 14.34 20.61
N GLY A 277 19.95 14.07 21.92
CA GLY A 277 18.85 13.66 22.79
C GLY A 277 18.91 12.19 23.22
N PHE A 278 19.78 11.39 22.60
CA PHE A 278 19.96 9.96 22.88
C PHE A 278 21.23 9.69 23.69
N GLN A 279 21.22 8.59 24.44
CA GLN A 279 22.37 8.18 25.23
C GLN A 279 23.38 7.48 24.33
N GLY A 280 24.60 8.01 24.28
CA GLY A 280 25.75 7.38 23.63
C GLY A 280 26.74 6.82 24.65
N HIS A 281 27.48 5.79 24.24
CA HIS A 281 28.62 5.21 24.95
C HIS A 281 29.86 5.31 24.06
N ASP A 282 30.93 5.91 24.57
CA ASP A 282 32.21 6.11 23.89
C ASP A 282 33.31 5.30 24.60
N PHE A 283 34.03 4.47 23.86
CA PHE A 283 35.02 3.55 24.44
C PHE A 283 36.07 3.09 23.43
N MET A 284 37.15 2.49 23.93
CA MET A 284 38.16 1.85 23.10
C MET A 284 37.83 0.37 22.90
N PHE A 285 37.69 -0.05 21.64
CA PHE A 285 37.56 -1.44 21.25
C PHE A 285 38.82 -1.91 20.54
N ARG A 286 39.62 -2.78 21.18
CA ARG A 286 40.88 -3.31 20.64
C ARG A 286 41.84 -2.22 20.12
N GLY A 287 41.91 -1.08 20.80
CA GLY A 287 42.77 0.05 20.39
C GLY A 287 42.13 1.01 19.38
N HIS A 288 40.86 0.81 19.02
CA HIS A 288 40.11 1.67 18.11
C HIS A 288 38.95 2.38 18.82
N ASN A 289 38.68 3.63 18.43
CA ASN A 289 37.53 4.38 18.93
C ASN A 289 36.23 3.68 18.49
N ALA A 290 35.36 3.35 19.44
CA ALA A 290 34.07 2.73 19.19
C ALA A 290 32.98 3.48 19.94
N LYS A 291 31.79 3.55 19.32
CA LYS A 291 30.62 4.22 19.90
C LYS A 291 29.36 3.40 19.67
N ILE A 292 28.47 3.42 20.65
CA ILE A 292 27.12 2.85 20.57
C ILE A 292 26.14 3.90 21.09
N VAL A 293 25.14 4.25 20.30
CA VAL A 293 24.01 5.09 20.73
C VAL A 293 22.78 4.21 20.85
N VAL A 294 22.14 4.29 22.02
CA VAL A 294 20.96 3.49 22.36
C VAL A 294 19.69 4.32 22.16
N PRO A 295 18.65 3.75 21.51
CA PRO A 295 17.37 4.41 21.40
C PRO A 295 16.66 4.44 22.76
N LYS A 296 15.71 5.36 22.94
CA LYS A 296 14.90 5.43 24.17
C LYS A 296 13.99 4.21 24.34
N ASN A 297 13.48 3.69 23.23
CA ASN A 297 12.69 2.46 23.18
C ASN A 297 13.23 1.59 22.04
N VAL A 298 13.43 0.29 22.29
CA VAL A 298 14.09 -0.60 21.32
C VAL A 298 13.07 -1.22 20.37
N ALA A 299 13.35 -1.17 19.07
CA ALA A 299 12.54 -1.79 18.03
C ALA A 299 12.50 -3.33 18.15
N VAL A 300 11.38 -3.93 17.76
CA VAL A 300 11.28 -5.39 17.55
C VAL A 300 12.40 -5.84 16.58
N GLY A 301 13.04 -6.97 16.88
CA GLY A 301 14.19 -7.47 16.14
C GLY A 301 15.53 -6.83 16.53
N LYS A 302 15.52 -5.80 17.38
CA LYS A 302 16.72 -5.09 17.87
C LYS A 302 17.67 -4.67 16.73
N PRO A 303 17.16 -3.96 15.71
CA PRO A 303 17.92 -3.57 14.54
C PRO A 303 18.96 -2.49 14.86
N TRP A 304 19.94 -2.36 13.98
CA TRP A 304 21.04 -1.42 14.14
C TRP A 304 21.65 -1.01 12.81
N ILE A 305 22.11 0.24 12.78
CA ILE A 305 22.84 0.85 11.67
C ILE A 305 24.30 1.09 12.07
N TRP A 306 25.21 0.72 11.18
CA TRP A 306 26.64 0.83 11.38
C TRP A 306 27.22 1.88 10.45
N ARG A 307 27.55 3.04 11.03
CA ARG A 307 28.27 4.10 10.34
C ARG A 307 29.76 3.77 10.30
N SER A 308 30.31 3.73 9.10
CA SER A 308 31.70 3.36 8.87
C SER A 308 32.71 4.49 9.13
N ARG A 309 32.30 5.76 8.96
CA ARG A 309 33.16 6.96 9.00
C ARG A 309 32.38 8.24 9.34
N TYR A 310 33.13 9.31 9.61
CA TYR A 310 32.61 10.69 9.79
C TYR A 310 31.54 10.80 10.87
N TRP A 311 31.85 10.26 12.05
CA TRP A 311 30.93 10.25 13.19
C TRP A 311 30.28 11.63 13.43
N GLY A 312 28.95 11.66 13.43
CA GLY A 312 28.16 12.86 13.74
C GLY A 312 28.05 13.88 12.61
N HIS A 313 28.64 13.64 11.43
CA HIS A 313 28.43 14.48 10.25
C HIS A 313 27.09 14.12 9.58
N GLU A 314 26.26 15.11 9.24
CA GLU A 314 24.93 14.92 8.62
C GLU A 314 24.12 13.72 9.22
N PRO A 315 23.86 13.71 10.55
CA PRO A 315 23.37 12.53 11.27
C PRO A 315 21.84 12.33 11.20
N GLN A 316 21.13 13.04 10.31
CA GLN A 316 19.67 13.05 10.28
C GLN A 316 19.05 11.66 10.05
N VAL A 317 19.73 10.78 9.31
CA VAL A 317 19.27 9.39 9.09
C VAL A 317 19.32 8.62 10.40
N GLU A 318 20.46 8.66 11.11
CA GLU A 318 20.65 7.93 12.35
C GLU A 318 19.75 8.45 13.47
N ILE A 319 19.54 9.77 13.56
CA ILE A 319 18.58 10.36 14.49
C ILE A 319 17.17 9.84 14.21
N ALA A 320 16.75 9.84 12.93
CA ALA A 320 15.43 9.36 12.54
C ALA A 320 15.23 7.85 12.77
N LEU A 321 16.31 7.06 12.71
CA LEU A 321 16.31 5.64 13.03
C LEU A 321 16.34 5.38 14.56
N LEU A 322 17.03 6.21 15.35
CA LEU A 322 17.00 6.18 16.82
C LEU A 322 15.60 6.47 17.36
N GLU A 323 14.90 7.44 16.78
CA GLU A 323 13.47 7.68 17.05
C GLU A 323 12.60 6.45 16.78
N ARG A 324 13.06 5.57 15.90
CA ARG A 324 12.39 4.33 15.52
C ARG A 324 12.92 3.10 16.24
N GLY A 325 13.80 3.28 17.22
CA GLY A 325 14.28 2.18 18.04
C GLY A 325 15.46 1.39 17.48
N PHE A 326 16.14 1.91 16.47
CA PHE A 326 17.40 1.36 15.98
C PHE A 326 18.55 1.80 16.87
N HIS A 327 19.57 0.95 17.00
CA HIS A 327 20.85 1.36 17.58
C HIS A 327 21.76 1.94 16.50
N VAL A 328 22.61 2.88 16.86
CA VAL A 328 23.60 3.47 15.95
C VAL A 328 24.97 3.12 16.47
N VAL A 329 25.80 2.51 15.65
CA VAL A 329 27.13 2.05 16.06
C VAL A 329 28.21 2.56 15.14
N TYR A 330 29.42 2.69 15.71
CA TYR A 330 30.61 3.14 15.01
C TYR A 330 31.83 2.42 15.59
N CYS A 331 32.73 1.98 14.73
CA CYS A 331 34.03 1.44 15.13
C CYS A 331 35.06 1.87 14.10
N ASP A 332 36.02 2.67 14.54
CA ASP A 332 36.97 3.34 13.67
C ASP A 332 38.04 2.37 13.13
N VAL A 333 38.08 2.20 11.81
CA VAL A 333 39.16 1.48 11.11
C VAL A 333 39.68 2.26 9.89
N TYR A 334 39.51 3.59 9.83
CA TYR A 334 39.54 4.36 8.57
C TYR A 334 40.91 4.50 7.85
N GLU A 335 42.02 4.11 8.49
CA GLU A 335 43.35 4.05 7.87
C GLU A 335 43.67 2.67 7.31
N SER A 336 42.85 1.65 7.58
CA SER A 336 43.12 0.26 7.19
C SER A 336 42.60 -0.10 5.79
N PHE A 337 41.73 0.71 5.20
CA PHE A 337 40.98 0.39 3.97
C PHE A 337 40.28 -0.97 4.03
N LEU A 338 39.92 -1.39 5.24
CA LEU A 338 39.41 -2.72 5.57
C LEU A 338 40.31 -3.83 4.98
N ASN A 339 41.62 -3.73 5.23
CA ASN A 339 42.57 -4.81 5.05
C ASN A 339 42.24 -5.98 6.02
N LYS A 340 43.08 -7.02 6.05
CA LYS A 340 42.83 -8.21 6.89
C LYS A 340 42.68 -7.86 8.38
N GLU A 341 43.46 -6.92 8.89
CA GLU A 341 43.39 -6.51 10.30
C GLU A 341 42.13 -5.69 10.58
N GLY A 342 41.83 -4.70 9.73
CA GLY A 342 40.59 -3.92 9.82
C GLY A 342 39.33 -4.79 9.78
N LEU A 343 39.33 -5.82 8.92
CA LEU A 343 38.25 -6.81 8.84
C LEU A 343 38.09 -7.58 10.16
N LEU A 344 39.18 -8.03 10.80
CA LEU A 344 39.13 -8.75 12.08
C LEU A 344 38.65 -7.86 13.24
N ILE A 345 38.94 -6.56 13.22
CA ILE A 345 38.45 -5.60 14.20
C ILE A 345 36.93 -5.45 14.05
N TRP A 346 36.44 -5.20 12.84
CA TRP A 346 35.01 -5.12 12.58
C TRP A 346 34.28 -6.44 12.89
N ASP A 347 34.84 -7.60 12.54
CA ASP A 347 34.24 -8.89 12.90
C ASP A 347 34.14 -9.08 14.41
N GLY A 348 35.15 -8.64 15.17
CA GLY A 348 35.10 -8.64 16.63
C GLY A 348 34.03 -7.69 17.18
N PHE A 349 33.88 -6.51 16.60
CA PHE A 349 32.88 -5.53 17.02
C PHE A 349 31.46 -6.02 16.73
N TYR A 350 31.22 -6.57 15.54
CA TYR A 350 29.98 -7.26 15.18
C TYR A 350 29.63 -8.37 16.18
N GLN A 351 30.62 -9.20 16.57
CA GLN A 351 30.41 -10.26 17.56
C GLN A 351 30.04 -9.71 18.94
N LEU A 352 30.64 -8.59 19.37
CA LEU A 352 30.28 -7.92 20.63
C LEU A 352 28.82 -7.48 20.60
N LEU A 353 28.41 -6.80 19.52
CA LEU A 353 27.06 -6.27 19.35
C LEU A 353 25.98 -7.35 19.30
N THR A 354 26.23 -8.41 18.53
CA THR A 354 25.28 -9.53 18.40
C THR A 354 25.21 -10.38 19.67
N LYS A 355 26.32 -10.58 20.40
CA LYS A 355 26.30 -11.23 21.72
C LYS A 355 25.55 -10.40 22.76
N ALA A 356 25.63 -9.07 22.69
CA ALA A 356 24.82 -8.19 23.51
C ALA A 356 23.31 -8.30 23.18
N GLY A 357 22.95 -8.86 22.03
CA GLY A 357 21.59 -9.20 21.65
C GLY A 357 21.02 -8.33 20.53
N LEU A 358 21.85 -7.54 19.83
CA LEU A 358 21.43 -6.89 18.58
C LEU A 358 21.20 -7.92 17.47
N SER A 359 20.38 -7.55 16.48
CA SER A 359 20.10 -8.35 15.28
C SER A 359 21.39 -8.94 14.67
N THR A 360 21.31 -10.17 14.17
CA THR A 360 22.42 -10.80 13.44
C THR A 360 22.69 -10.15 12.08
N LYS A 361 21.80 -9.26 11.61
CA LYS A 361 22.03 -8.46 10.40
C LYS A 361 22.07 -6.97 10.71
N SER A 362 23.00 -6.26 10.09
CA SER A 362 23.19 -4.82 10.22
C SER A 362 22.86 -4.07 8.93
N VAL A 363 22.40 -2.83 9.09
CA VAL A 363 22.37 -1.86 8.01
C VAL A 363 23.74 -1.20 7.95
N MET A 364 24.38 -1.22 6.79
CA MET A 364 25.71 -0.63 6.61
C MET A 364 25.59 0.77 6.03
N GLU A 365 26.23 1.74 6.65
CA GLU A 365 26.21 3.14 6.23
C GLU A 365 27.63 3.65 5.95
N GLY A 366 27.85 4.18 4.75
CA GLY A 366 29.15 4.76 4.40
C GLY A 366 29.04 5.91 3.44
N MET A 367 29.65 7.02 3.86
CA MET A 367 29.70 8.26 3.09
C MET A 367 31.11 8.47 2.53
N SER A 368 31.23 8.96 1.29
CA SER A 368 32.50 9.23 0.65
C SER A 368 33.42 8.00 0.76
N ARG A 369 34.62 8.17 1.33
CA ARG A 369 35.59 7.10 1.58
C ARG A 369 35.09 5.94 2.47
N GLY A 370 33.96 6.10 3.17
CA GLY A 370 33.27 5.05 3.91
C GLY A 370 32.70 3.94 3.00
N GLY A 371 32.41 4.27 1.73
CA GLY A 371 31.91 3.33 0.71
C GLY A 371 32.78 2.07 0.57
N VAL A 372 34.10 2.24 0.57
CA VAL A 372 35.06 1.13 0.51
C VAL A 372 34.88 0.13 1.65
N TYR A 373 34.61 0.63 2.86
CA TYR A 373 34.55 -0.21 4.05
C TYR A 373 33.25 -1.00 4.09
N ILE A 374 32.11 -0.33 3.89
CA ILE A 374 30.81 -1.00 3.95
C ILE A 374 30.68 -2.08 2.88
N TYR A 375 31.12 -1.82 1.66
CA TYR A 375 30.98 -2.78 0.57
C TYR A 375 31.99 -3.91 0.62
N ARG A 376 33.22 -3.65 1.07
CA ARG A 376 34.17 -4.74 1.32
C ARG A 376 33.68 -5.65 2.44
N TRP A 377 33.19 -5.10 3.55
CA TRP A 377 32.64 -5.94 4.63
C TRP A 377 31.42 -6.74 4.16
N ALA A 378 30.49 -6.10 3.45
CA ALA A 378 29.32 -6.75 2.88
C ALA A 378 29.67 -7.86 1.86
N ALA A 379 30.74 -7.69 1.09
CA ALA A 379 31.21 -8.73 0.17
C ALA A 379 31.80 -9.96 0.88
N PHE A 380 32.37 -9.79 2.08
CA PHE A 380 32.91 -10.89 2.88
C PHE A 380 31.86 -11.54 3.79
N HIS A 381 30.84 -10.80 4.20
CA HIS A 381 29.79 -11.26 5.11
C HIS A 381 28.37 -10.91 4.62
N PRO A 382 27.98 -11.35 3.42
CA PRO A 382 26.68 -10.98 2.83
C PRO A 382 25.48 -11.45 3.67
N ASP A 383 25.62 -12.54 4.42
CA ASP A 383 24.62 -13.10 5.32
C ASP A 383 24.34 -12.22 6.56
N ARG A 384 25.22 -11.25 6.84
CA ARG A 384 25.14 -10.35 8.00
C ARG A 384 24.65 -8.95 7.66
N VAL A 385 24.24 -8.72 6.41
CA VAL A 385 23.79 -7.41 5.93
C VAL A 385 22.30 -7.43 5.67
N SER A 386 21.58 -6.44 6.24
CA SER A 386 20.18 -6.19 5.91
C SER A 386 20.05 -5.26 4.71
N ALA A 387 20.88 -4.21 4.66
CA ALA A 387 20.88 -3.22 3.59
C ALA A 387 22.20 -2.45 3.57
N VAL A 388 22.50 -1.76 2.47
CA VAL A 388 23.61 -0.81 2.39
C VAL A 388 23.09 0.55 1.94
N TYR A 389 23.42 1.59 2.70
CA TYR A 389 23.25 3.00 2.33
C TYR A 389 24.62 3.63 2.07
N GLY A 390 24.87 3.98 0.81
CA GLY A 390 26.06 4.71 0.37
C GLY A 390 25.74 6.17 0.06
N ASP A 391 26.52 7.11 0.60
CA ASP A 391 26.37 8.54 0.27
C ASP A 391 27.62 9.07 -0.44
N ALA A 392 27.49 9.49 -1.69
CA ALA A 392 28.62 9.76 -2.59
C ALA A 392 29.76 8.73 -2.41
N PRO A 393 29.47 7.41 -2.42
CA PRO A 393 30.40 6.42 -1.93
C PRO A 393 31.59 6.26 -2.87
N MET A 394 32.79 6.31 -2.31
CA MET A 394 34.02 5.95 -3.02
C MET A 394 34.09 4.43 -3.14
N LEU A 395 34.18 3.94 -4.39
CA LEU A 395 34.09 2.51 -4.72
C LEU A 395 35.37 1.95 -5.34
N ASP A 396 36.39 2.79 -5.48
CA ASP A 396 37.70 2.43 -6.01
C ASP A 396 38.82 3.23 -5.35
N LEU A 397 39.76 2.55 -4.70
CA LEU A 397 40.92 3.17 -4.04
C LEU A 397 41.94 3.72 -5.05
N LYS A 398 41.88 3.28 -6.32
CA LYS A 398 42.75 3.79 -7.39
C LYS A 398 42.44 5.24 -7.75
N LEU A 399 41.30 5.79 -7.31
CA LEU A 399 41.03 7.23 -7.40
C LEU A 399 42.18 8.07 -6.82
N TYR A 400 42.80 7.62 -5.71
CA TYR A 400 43.91 8.34 -5.08
C TYR A 400 45.17 8.45 -5.95
N SER A 401 45.35 7.59 -6.95
CA SER A 401 46.49 7.70 -7.86
C SER A 401 46.31 8.79 -8.92
N LYS A 402 45.08 9.25 -9.14
CA LYS A 402 44.72 10.20 -10.20
C LYS A 402 44.56 11.65 -9.72
N GLY A 403 44.21 11.85 -8.44
CA GLY A 403 43.83 13.18 -7.94
C GLY A 403 45.00 14.03 -7.43
N THR A 404 44.85 15.35 -7.59
CA THR A 404 45.74 16.39 -7.05
C THR A 404 45.19 17.06 -5.78
N GLU A 405 44.04 16.59 -5.28
CA GLU A 405 43.48 17.06 -4.01
C GLU A 405 44.49 16.94 -2.86
N HIS A 406 44.43 17.88 -1.93
CA HIS A 406 45.43 18.10 -0.89
C HIS A 406 45.79 16.84 -0.07
N ASP A 407 44.88 15.88 0.09
CA ASP A 407 45.12 14.64 0.87
C ASP A 407 45.33 13.38 0.01
N PHE A 408 45.03 13.41 -1.30
CA PHE A 408 45.06 12.21 -2.15
C PHE A 408 46.46 11.56 -2.26
N PRO A 409 47.56 12.32 -2.45
CA PRO A 409 48.90 11.73 -2.48
C PRO A 409 49.27 11.00 -1.18
N LYS A 410 48.86 11.55 -0.03
CA LYS A 410 49.08 10.92 1.29
C LYS A 410 48.26 9.64 1.41
N LYS A 411 47.02 9.65 0.94
CA LYS A 411 46.14 8.46 0.95
C LYS A 411 46.61 7.38 -0.02
N TRP A 412 47.15 7.75 -1.18
CA TRP A 412 47.78 6.79 -2.10
C TRP A 412 49.01 6.14 -1.48
N ALA A 413 49.86 6.93 -0.80
CA ALA A 413 50.99 6.40 -0.06
C ALA A 413 50.54 5.46 1.09
N ASN A 414 49.53 5.85 1.87
CA ASN A 414 49.01 5.00 2.93
C ASN A 414 48.40 3.70 2.40
N PHE A 415 47.62 3.75 1.31
CA PHE A 415 47.06 2.55 0.66
C PHE A 415 48.15 1.55 0.29
N LYS A 416 49.23 2.02 -0.33
CA LYS A 416 50.40 1.19 -0.64
C LYS A 416 51.04 0.60 0.62
N THR A 417 51.26 1.41 1.65
CA THR A 417 51.86 0.93 2.91
C THR A 417 51.00 -0.13 3.61
N VAL A 418 49.69 0.11 3.73
CA VAL A 418 48.74 -0.73 4.47
C VAL A 418 48.56 -2.12 3.85
N PHE A 419 48.68 -2.21 2.52
CA PHE A 419 48.65 -3.49 1.81
C PHE A 419 50.03 -4.03 1.42
N ASN A 420 51.10 -3.30 1.77
CA ASN A 420 52.48 -3.60 1.39
C ASN A 420 52.64 -3.76 -0.14
N PHE A 421 52.10 -2.80 -0.90
CA PHE A 421 52.15 -2.75 -2.36
C PHE A 421 53.15 -1.72 -2.87
N ASN A 422 53.79 -2.04 -4.00
CA ASN A 422 54.35 -1.04 -4.90
C ASN A 422 53.25 -0.38 -5.76
N THR A 423 53.61 0.60 -6.61
CA THR A 423 52.62 1.33 -7.43
C THR A 423 51.92 0.44 -8.45
N GLU A 424 52.62 -0.50 -9.09
CA GLU A 424 52.02 -1.42 -10.08
C GLU A 424 51.05 -2.39 -9.40
N GLU A 425 51.44 -2.96 -8.26
CA GLU A 425 50.58 -3.84 -7.44
C GLU A 425 49.32 -3.12 -6.96
N ALA A 426 49.44 -1.86 -6.52
CA ALA A 426 48.31 -1.05 -6.07
C ALA A 426 47.33 -0.72 -7.21
N LEU A 427 47.83 -0.46 -8.43
CA LEU A 427 47.00 -0.25 -9.62
C LEU A 427 46.35 -1.55 -10.11
N ALA A 428 47.00 -2.69 -9.88
CA ALA A 428 46.48 -4.03 -10.19
C ALA A 428 45.52 -4.60 -9.12
N PHE A 429 45.32 -3.89 -8.00
CA PHE A 429 44.49 -4.37 -6.89
C PHE A 429 43.04 -4.67 -7.32
N LYS A 430 42.56 -5.87 -7.00
CA LYS A 430 41.21 -6.39 -7.33
C LYS A 430 40.29 -6.52 -6.12
N GLY A 431 40.55 -5.75 -5.07
CA GLY A 431 39.73 -5.76 -3.86
C GLY A 431 38.76 -4.59 -3.73
N ASN A 432 38.65 -3.72 -4.73
CA ASN A 432 37.74 -2.58 -4.62
C ASN A 432 36.28 -3.04 -4.69
N PRO A 433 35.33 -2.30 -4.11
CA PRO A 433 33.91 -2.56 -4.34
C PRO A 433 33.53 -2.78 -5.82
N LEU A 434 34.10 -2.00 -6.75
CA LEU A 434 33.90 -2.19 -8.19
C LEU A 434 34.42 -3.53 -8.76
N ASP A 435 35.36 -4.17 -8.09
CA ASP A 435 35.90 -5.49 -8.45
C ASP A 435 35.10 -6.64 -7.79
N LEU A 436 34.24 -6.33 -6.81
CA LEU A 436 33.53 -7.31 -5.97
C LEU A 436 32.02 -7.35 -6.22
N THR A 437 31.53 -6.71 -7.28
CA THR A 437 30.09 -6.52 -7.55
C THR A 437 29.30 -7.82 -7.63
N GLU A 438 29.85 -8.88 -8.23
CA GLU A 438 29.18 -10.20 -8.27
C GLU A 438 28.98 -10.78 -6.87
N LYS A 439 29.99 -10.71 -6.00
CA LYS A 439 29.88 -11.18 -4.62
C LYS A 439 28.88 -10.36 -3.81
N ILE A 440 28.87 -9.05 -4.02
CA ILE A 440 27.93 -8.13 -3.37
C ILE A 440 26.50 -8.42 -3.83
N ALA A 441 26.27 -8.53 -5.14
CA ALA A 441 24.96 -8.83 -5.72
C ALA A 441 24.41 -10.18 -5.25
N ASN A 442 25.26 -11.21 -5.18
CA ASN A 442 24.90 -12.53 -4.65
C ASN A 442 24.48 -12.51 -3.18
N GLY A 443 24.78 -11.44 -2.44
CA GLY A 443 24.30 -11.26 -1.07
C GLY A 443 22.80 -10.97 -0.98
N GLY A 444 22.16 -10.54 -2.07
CA GLY A 444 20.70 -10.37 -2.16
C GLY A 444 20.10 -9.25 -1.30
N PHE A 445 20.92 -8.46 -0.59
CA PHE A 445 20.46 -7.31 0.18
C PHE A 445 20.26 -6.07 -0.71
N PRO A 446 19.25 -5.23 -0.43
CA PRO A 446 19.03 -4.00 -1.18
C PRO A 446 20.07 -2.92 -0.86
N MET A 447 20.39 -2.10 -1.86
CA MET A 447 21.36 -1.01 -1.79
C MET A 447 20.72 0.31 -2.22
N LEU A 448 21.06 1.39 -1.53
CA LEU A 448 20.67 2.75 -1.89
C LEU A 448 21.90 3.64 -1.95
N HIS A 449 22.12 4.29 -3.08
CA HIS A 449 23.07 5.40 -3.18
C HIS A 449 22.35 6.75 -3.19
N VAL A 450 22.94 7.74 -2.53
CA VAL A 450 22.58 9.17 -2.70
C VAL A 450 23.81 9.87 -3.25
N VAL A 451 23.72 10.52 -4.41
CA VAL A 451 24.87 11.13 -5.10
C VAL A 451 24.55 12.54 -5.59
N GLY A 452 25.58 13.38 -5.66
CA GLY A 452 25.52 14.66 -6.37
C GLY A 452 25.96 14.49 -7.83
N ASP A 453 25.18 15.01 -8.77
CA ASP A 453 25.48 14.84 -10.20
C ASP A 453 26.71 15.62 -10.66
N ALA A 454 27.09 16.66 -9.91
CA ALA A 454 28.26 17.49 -10.16
C ALA A 454 29.44 17.14 -9.23
N ASP A 455 29.46 15.92 -8.66
CA ASP A 455 30.55 15.48 -7.78
C ASP A 455 31.86 15.32 -8.55
N GLU A 456 32.85 16.17 -8.27
CA GLU A 456 34.20 16.10 -8.84
C GLU A 456 35.19 15.34 -7.94
N VAL A 457 34.82 15.08 -6.68
CA VAL A 457 35.66 14.39 -5.69
C VAL A 457 35.53 12.89 -5.84
N VAL A 458 34.30 12.40 -5.97
CA VAL A 458 33.97 10.99 -6.24
C VAL A 458 33.01 10.95 -7.45
N PRO A 459 33.54 11.10 -8.68
CA PRO A 459 32.69 11.24 -9.86
C PRO A 459 31.71 10.09 -10.06
N VAL A 460 30.44 10.41 -10.24
CA VAL A 460 29.35 9.43 -10.41
C VAL A 460 29.65 8.49 -11.59
N SER A 461 30.18 9.02 -12.69
CA SER A 461 30.55 8.27 -13.90
C SER A 461 31.68 7.26 -13.68
N GLU A 462 32.59 7.50 -12.72
CA GLU A 462 33.70 6.59 -12.41
C GLU A 462 33.38 5.63 -11.24
N HIS A 463 32.34 5.94 -10.45
CA HIS A 463 31.99 5.15 -9.26
C HIS A 463 30.55 4.63 -9.32
N THR A 464 29.57 5.41 -8.86
CA THR A 464 28.20 4.92 -8.66
C THR A 464 27.57 4.38 -9.94
N ALA A 465 27.72 5.04 -11.09
CA ALA A 465 27.14 4.58 -12.35
C ALA A 465 27.73 3.23 -12.79
N LEU A 466 29.05 3.06 -12.71
CA LEU A 466 29.71 1.79 -13.04
C LEU A 466 29.35 0.69 -12.06
N PHE A 467 29.26 1.01 -10.77
CA PHE A 467 28.86 0.05 -9.74
C PHE A 467 27.41 -0.38 -9.91
N GLU A 468 26.50 0.56 -10.13
CA GLU A 468 25.08 0.30 -10.37
C GLU A 468 24.88 -0.64 -11.56
N GLN A 469 25.51 -0.33 -12.69
CA GLN A 469 25.44 -1.16 -13.88
C GLN A 469 25.89 -2.60 -13.58
N LYS A 470 27.08 -2.76 -13.00
CA LYS A 470 27.64 -4.07 -12.65
C LYS A 470 26.79 -4.85 -11.64
N ILE A 471 26.20 -4.16 -10.66
CA ILE A 471 25.30 -4.79 -9.68
C ILE A 471 24.03 -5.29 -10.38
N LYS A 472 23.40 -4.46 -11.21
CA LYS A 472 22.19 -4.84 -11.98
C LYS A 472 22.47 -6.01 -12.92
N ASP A 473 23.60 -6.00 -13.62
CA ASP A 473 24.03 -7.09 -14.50
C ASP A 473 24.21 -8.42 -13.74
N ALA A 474 24.72 -8.34 -12.51
CA ALA A 474 24.86 -9.48 -11.60
C ALA A 474 23.54 -9.86 -10.89
N GLY A 475 22.41 -9.21 -11.19
CA GLY A 475 21.09 -9.49 -10.58
C GLY A 475 20.88 -8.89 -9.19
N GLY A 476 21.77 -8.00 -8.74
CA GLY A 476 21.67 -7.31 -7.46
C GLY A 476 20.68 -6.14 -7.46
N LEU A 477 20.31 -5.68 -6.26
CA LEU A 477 19.28 -4.68 -6.04
C LEU A 477 19.89 -3.36 -5.61
N ILE A 478 19.91 -2.37 -6.50
CA ILE A 478 20.41 -1.03 -6.20
C ILE A 478 19.47 0.03 -6.76
N ASN A 479 19.24 1.07 -5.95
CA ASN A 479 18.61 2.30 -6.37
C ASN A 479 19.54 3.48 -6.12
N VAL A 480 19.44 4.53 -6.95
CA VAL A 480 20.28 5.72 -6.85
C VAL A 480 19.39 6.96 -6.81
N ILE A 481 19.55 7.77 -5.77
CA ILE A 481 18.95 9.11 -5.66
C ILE A 481 19.99 10.12 -6.13
N HIS A 482 19.68 10.79 -7.24
CA HIS A 482 20.48 11.85 -7.81
C HIS A 482 20.08 13.20 -7.24
N LYS A 483 21.07 14.03 -6.91
CA LYS A 483 20.92 15.44 -6.51
C LYS A 483 21.45 16.32 -7.63
N PRO A 484 20.57 16.81 -8.54
CA PRO A 484 20.98 17.59 -9.71
C PRO A 484 21.76 18.85 -9.33
N GLY A 485 22.90 19.07 -9.98
CA GLY A 485 23.74 20.25 -9.77
C GLY A 485 24.47 20.31 -8.42
N ILE A 486 24.33 19.30 -7.56
CA ILE A 486 25.04 19.20 -6.28
C ILE A 486 26.38 18.49 -6.48
N GLY A 487 27.44 19.02 -5.88
CA GLY A 487 28.77 18.41 -5.86
C GLY A 487 28.91 17.32 -4.80
N HIS A 488 30.12 17.12 -4.28
CA HIS A 488 30.37 16.12 -3.23
C HIS A 488 29.59 16.37 -1.92
N HIS A 489 29.31 17.64 -1.64
CA HIS A 489 28.59 18.08 -0.46
C HIS A 489 27.37 18.94 -0.86
N PRO A 490 26.32 18.98 0.00
CA PRO A 490 26.19 18.27 1.28
C PRO A 490 25.96 16.77 1.13
N HIS A 491 26.38 15.98 2.12
CA HIS A 491 26.01 14.57 2.25
C HIS A 491 24.57 14.43 2.76
N SER A 492 23.96 13.27 2.51
CA SER A 492 22.60 12.91 2.89
C SER A 492 21.54 13.81 2.23
N LEU A 493 20.29 13.62 2.62
CA LEU A 493 19.15 14.46 2.27
C LEU A 493 18.77 15.31 3.49
N GLN A 494 18.26 16.53 3.29
CA GLN A 494 17.81 17.34 4.44
C GLN A 494 16.59 16.69 5.11
N ASN A 495 15.66 16.17 4.31
CA ASN A 495 14.65 15.24 4.75
C ASN A 495 15.17 13.80 4.56
N PRO A 496 15.57 13.09 5.64
CA PRO A 496 16.14 11.75 5.53
C PRO A 496 15.08 10.69 5.19
N LYS A 497 13.79 11.05 5.07
CA LYS A 497 12.68 10.11 4.89
C LYS A 497 12.92 9.08 3.78
N PRO A 498 13.37 9.42 2.55
CA PRO A 498 13.59 8.41 1.51
C PRO A 498 14.62 7.34 1.92
N ILE A 499 15.68 7.75 2.61
CA ILE A 499 16.74 6.85 3.10
C ILE A 499 16.21 6.02 4.27
N VAL A 500 15.51 6.65 5.21
CA VAL A 500 14.90 5.97 6.36
C VAL A 500 13.89 4.94 5.86
N ASP A 501 12.96 5.30 4.99
CA ASP A 501 11.98 4.36 4.42
C ASP A 501 12.65 3.17 3.72
N PHE A 502 13.75 3.41 3.00
CA PHE A 502 14.57 2.33 2.44
C PHE A 502 15.11 1.39 3.52
N VAL A 503 15.73 1.93 4.57
CA VAL A 503 16.26 1.13 5.69
C VAL A 503 15.16 0.35 6.39
N LEU A 504 14.02 0.98 6.65
CA LEU A 504 12.92 0.33 7.33
C LEU A 504 12.26 -0.75 6.47
N ARG A 505 12.20 -0.61 5.14
CA ARG A 505 11.75 -1.67 4.21
C ARG A 505 12.73 -2.85 4.23
N ALA A 506 14.03 -2.57 4.14
CA ALA A 506 15.08 -3.58 4.03
C ALA A 506 15.31 -4.40 5.31
N THR A 507 14.86 -3.90 6.46
CA THR A 507 14.97 -4.59 7.75
C THR A 507 13.68 -5.30 8.15
N ASP A 508 12.70 -5.39 7.24
CA ASP A 508 11.32 -5.78 7.51
C ASP A 508 10.67 -4.98 8.66
N TYR A 509 11.28 -3.86 9.05
CA TYR A 509 10.78 -3.01 10.12
C TYR A 509 9.46 -2.34 9.70
N LEU A 510 9.34 -1.88 8.45
CA LEU A 510 8.06 -1.42 7.90
C LEU A 510 7.04 -2.55 7.78
N VAL A 511 7.46 -3.81 7.62
CA VAL A 511 6.54 -4.97 7.65
C VAL A 511 6.00 -5.20 9.08
N THR A 512 6.73 -4.77 10.10
CA THR A 512 6.29 -4.80 11.51
C THR A 512 5.55 -3.53 11.98
N GLN A 513 5.63 -2.41 11.25
CA GLN A 513 5.08 -1.09 11.68
C GLN A 513 4.05 -0.47 10.74
N ARG A 514 4.13 -0.72 9.43
CA ARG A 514 3.10 -0.33 8.46
C ARG A 514 2.07 -1.45 8.47
N MET A 515 0.82 -1.14 8.81
CA MET A 515 -0.26 -2.09 8.53
C MET A 515 -0.38 -2.18 7.03
N ILE A 516 0.24 -3.20 6.41
CA ILE A 516 -0.14 -3.61 5.08
C ILE A 516 -1.63 -3.96 5.20
N PRO A 517 -2.55 -3.27 4.50
CA PRO A 517 -3.94 -3.63 4.60
C PRO A 517 -4.09 -5.08 4.13
N LEU A 518 -4.69 -5.90 5.00
CA LEU A 518 -4.90 -7.31 4.74
C LEU A 518 -6.36 -7.52 4.38
N PRO A 519 -6.66 -8.47 3.48
CA PRO A 519 -8.02 -8.90 3.30
C PRO A 519 -8.53 -9.53 4.61
N SER A 520 -9.81 -9.32 4.90
CA SER A 520 -10.57 -10.18 5.81
C SER A 520 -10.64 -11.61 5.26
N GLY A 521 -11.05 -12.56 6.11
CA GLY A 521 -11.32 -13.94 5.67
C GLY A 521 -12.26 -14.00 4.45
N PRO A 522 -13.43 -13.34 4.51
CA PRO A 522 -14.36 -13.27 3.37
C PRO A 522 -13.75 -12.65 2.11
N GLN A 523 -13.02 -11.54 2.21
CA GLN A 523 -12.38 -10.90 1.06
C GLN A 523 -11.34 -11.81 0.39
N ALA A 524 -10.47 -12.44 1.19
CA ALA A 524 -9.43 -13.34 0.68
C ALA A 524 -10.02 -14.59 0.03
N HIS A 525 -11.12 -15.11 0.60
CA HIS A 525 -11.87 -16.22 0.01
C HIS A 525 -12.54 -15.80 -1.30
N TRP A 526 -13.23 -14.67 -1.31
CA TRP A 526 -13.89 -14.11 -2.49
C TRP A 526 -12.90 -13.87 -3.64
N GLN A 527 -11.72 -13.30 -3.39
CA GLN A 527 -10.71 -13.08 -4.44
C GLN A 527 -10.17 -14.37 -5.07
N LYS A 528 -10.26 -15.52 -4.37
CA LYS A 528 -9.86 -16.83 -4.95
C LYS A 528 -10.86 -17.36 -5.97
N ASN A 529 -12.10 -16.88 -5.94
CA ASN A 529 -13.13 -17.36 -6.85
C ASN A 529 -12.80 -16.98 -8.31
N GLU A 530 -12.14 -15.84 -8.54
CA GLU A 530 -11.83 -15.18 -9.83
C GLU A 530 -13.03 -14.87 -10.74
N ARG A 531 -13.97 -15.80 -10.86
CA ARG A 531 -15.07 -15.85 -11.83
C ARG A 531 -16.40 -16.06 -11.09
N LEU A 532 -17.30 -15.10 -11.25
CA LEU A 532 -18.62 -15.08 -10.67
C LEU A 532 -19.65 -14.93 -11.79
N MET A 533 -20.84 -15.52 -11.61
CA MET A 533 -21.93 -15.38 -12.57
C MET A 533 -23.07 -14.55 -11.98
N PHE A 534 -23.34 -13.40 -12.59
CA PHE A 534 -24.51 -12.58 -12.24
C PHE A 534 -25.75 -13.15 -12.93
N ILE A 535 -26.92 -13.13 -12.31
CA ILE A 535 -28.18 -13.52 -12.98
C ILE A 535 -29.20 -12.40 -12.81
N HIS A 536 -29.48 -11.72 -13.92
CA HIS A 536 -30.55 -10.74 -14.03
C HIS A 536 -31.81 -11.40 -14.60
N PHE A 537 -32.79 -11.60 -13.73
CA PHE A 537 -34.11 -12.10 -14.08
C PHE A 537 -35.16 -11.33 -13.28
N ALA A 538 -36.08 -10.64 -13.94
CA ALA A 538 -37.08 -9.77 -13.33
C ALA A 538 -38.21 -9.51 -14.34
N PRO A 539 -39.30 -8.80 -13.98
CA PRO A 539 -40.34 -8.39 -14.94
C PRO A 539 -39.79 -7.72 -16.22
N ASN A 540 -38.63 -7.07 -16.11
CA ASN A 540 -37.79 -6.58 -17.21
C ASN A 540 -37.61 -7.57 -18.36
N THR A 541 -37.48 -8.87 -18.08
CA THR A 541 -37.30 -9.92 -19.08
C THR A 541 -38.53 -10.05 -20.00
N TRP A 542 -39.74 -9.77 -19.50
CA TRP A 542 -40.97 -9.81 -20.29
C TRP A 542 -41.26 -8.50 -21.03
N THR A 543 -40.79 -7.36 -20.50
CA THR A 543 -40.97 -6.04 -21.13
C THR A 543 -39.85 -5.71 -22.12
N GLY A 544 -38.67 -6.32 -21.97
CA GLY A 544 -37.47 -5.99 -22.73
C GLY A 544 -36.84 -4.65 -22.32
N LEU A 545 -37.27 -4.06 -21.21
CA LEU A 545 -36.78 -2.78 -20.69
C LEU A 545 -35.64 -3.00 -19.69
N SER A 546 -34.71 -2.03 -19.62
CA SER A 546 -33.64 -2.03 -18.60
C SER A 546 -34.15 -1.66 -17.21
N GLN A 547 -35.24 -0.91 -17.13
CA GLN A 547 -35.90 -0.50 -15.89
C GLN A 547 -37.36 -0.97 -15.91
N ASP A 548 -37.83 -1.52 -14.80
CA ASP A 548 -39.22 -1.93 -14.67
C ASP A 548 -40.06 -0.68 -14.35
N ASP A 549 -41.02 -0.37 -15.21
CA ASP A 549 -41.94 0.75 -15.06
C ASP A 549 -43.25 0.35 -14.36
N ASN A 550 -43.33 -0.91 -13.89
CA ASN A 550 -44.50 -1.54 -13.26
C ASN A 550 -45.73 -1.63 -14.20
N SER A 551 -45.53 -1.55 -15.52
CA SER A 551 -46.62 -1.66 -16.51
C SER A 551 -47.04 -3.11 -16.82
N LEU A 552 -46.18 -4.08 -16.49
CA LEU A 552 -46.43 -5.49 -16.78
C LEU A 552 -47.46 -6.08 -15.81
N SER A 553 -48.55 -6.64 -16.35
CA SER A 553 -49.51 -7.42 -15.56
C SER A 553 -48.84 -8.67 -14.95
N MET A 554 -49.07 -8.91 -13.65
CA MET A 554 -48.51 -10.06 -12.92
C MET A 554 -48.89 -11.41 -13.52
N ASP A 555 -50.07 -11.53 -14.14
CA ASP A 555 -50.53 -12.76 -14.83
C ASP A 555 -49.67 -13.13 -16.05
N ARG A 556 -48.82 -12.21 -16.54
CA ARG A 556 -47.88 -12.48 -17.64
C ARG A 556 -46.53 -13.01 -17.18
N ILE A 557 -46.22 -12.94 -15.89
CA ILE A 557 -44.94 -13.37 -15.33
C ILE A 557 -45.05 -14.87 -15.02
N ASP A 558 -44.81 -15.72 -16.01
CA ASP A 558 -44.92 -17.18 -15.86
C ASP A 558 -43.77 -17.94 -16.56
N PRO A 559 -42.62 -18.11 -15.89
CA PRO A 559 -41.50 -18.90 -16.40
C PRO A 559 -41.76 -20.40 -16.24
N SER A 560 -42.59 -20.94 -17.13
CA SER A 560 -43.08 -22.33 -17.11
C SER A 560 -41.99 -23.42 -17.18
N GLN A 561 -40.78 -23.09 -17.63
CA GLN A 561 -39.65 -24.03 -17.77
C GLN A 561 -38.46 -23.66 -16.87
N LEU A 562 -38.68 -22.82 -15.85
CA LEU A 562 -37.62 -22.38 -14.95
C LEU A 562 -36.85 -23.59 -14.37
N ASP A 563 -35.53 -23.58 -14.54
CA ASP A 563 -34.63 -24.63 -14.05
C ASP A 563 -33.34 -24.02 -13.51
N THR A 564 -33.25 -23.87 -12.19
CA THR A 564 -32.04 -23.37 -11.51
C THR A 564 -30.86 -24.35 -11.60
N ASP A 565 -31.09 -25.65 -11.83
CA ASP A 565 -30.00 -26.58 -12.13
C ASP A 565 -29.33 -26.22 -13.47
N GLN A 566 -30.11 -25.74 -14.45
CA GLN A 566 -29.58 -25.30 -15.74
C GLN A 566 -28.66 -24.09 -15.54
N TRP A 567 -29.06 -23.14 -14.70
CA TRP A 567 -28.23 -21.97 -14.37
C TRP A 567 -26.91 -22.39 -13.72
N CYS A 568 -26.96 -23.27 -12.71
CA CYS A 568 -25.76 -23.80 -12.07
C CYS A 568 -24.84 -24.56 -13.05
N LYS A 569 -25.40 -25.36 -13.97
CA LYS A 569 -24.62 -26.03 -15.03
C LYS A 569 -23.93 -25.01 -15.95
N VAL A 570 -24.57 -23.89 -16.26
CA VAL A 570 -23.97 -22.82 -17.07
C VAL A 570 -22.80 -22.20 -16.31
N ALA A 571 -22.98 -21.81 -15.04
CA ALA A 571 -21.90 -21.27 -14.20
C ALA A 571 -20.66 -22.19 -14.20
N LYS A 572 -20.86 -23.48 -13.92
CA LYS A 572 -19.77 -24.47 -13.90
C LYS A 572 -19.08 -24.62 -15.25
N SER A 573 -19.79 -24.41 -16.35
CA SER A 573 -19.27 -24.66 -17.71
C SER A 573 -18.15 -23.71 -18.13
N TRP A 574 -18.03 -22.55 -17.48
CA TRP A 574 -16.95 -21.59 -17.70
C TRP A 574 -16.07 -21.36 -16.46
N GLY A 575 -16.31 -22.16 -15.41
CA GLY A 575 -15.51 -22.18 -14.19
C GLY A 575 -15.88 -21.12 -13.15
N ALA A 576 -17.09 -20.55 -13.21
CA ALA A 576 -17.59 -19.74 -12.11
C ALA A 576 -17.81 -20.60 -10.86
N THR A 577 -17.51 -20.03 -9.70
CA THR A 577 -17.63 -20.69 -8.40
C THR A 577 -18.77 -20.14 -7.55
N MET A 578 -19.30 -18.98 -7.90
CA MET A 578 -20.42 -18.32 -7.23
C MET A 578 -21.44 -17.79 -8.24
N ILE A 579 -22.72 -17.81 -7.84
CA ILE A 579 -23.80 -17.10 -8.52
C ILE A 579 -24.25 -15.93 -7.65
N VAL A 580 -24.35 -14.73 -8.23
CA VAL A 580 -25.01 -13.58 -7.60
C VAL A 580 -26.37 -13.41 -8.27
N PHE A 581 -27.45 -13.51 -7.50
CA PHE A 581 -28.82 -13.46 -8.05
C PHE A 581 -29.55 -12.17 -7.70
N VAL A 582 -30.19 -11.56 -8.69
CA VAL A 582 -31.06 -10.37 -8.53
C VAL A 582 -32.39 -10.80 -7.90
N ALA A 583 -32.43 -10.84 -6.56
CA ALA A 583 -33.64 -11.20 -5.81
C ALA A 583 -34.72 -10.12 -5.87
N LYS A 584 -34.30 -8.84 -5.91
CA LYS A 584 -35.15 -7.67 -6.11
C LYS A 584 -34.41 -6.61 -6.92
N HIS A 585 -34.96 -6.20 -8.07
CA HIS A 585 -34.43 -5.10 -8.90
C HIS A 585 -35.17 -3.77 -8.63
N SER A 586 -34.85 -2.71 -9.37
CA SER A 586 -35.42 -1.35 -9.23
C SER A 586 -36.95 -1.27 -9.28
N GLY A 587 -37.63 -2.23 -9.92
CA GLY A 587 -39.10 -2.32 -9.96
C GLY A 587 -39.75 -2.80 -8.66
N GLY A 588 -38.98 -3.34 -7.71
CA GLY A 588 -39.47 -3.83 -6.43
C GLY A 588 -40.01 -5.28 -6.44
N PHE A 589 -40.03 -5.96 -7.60
CA PHE A 589 -40.53 -7.34 -7.68
C PHE A 589 -39.66 -8.30 -6.87
N CYS A 590 -40.28 -9.04 -5.94
CA CYS A 590 -39.58 -9.96 -5.05
C CYS A 590 -39.69 -11.42 -5.52
N TRP A 591 -38.54 -12.06 -5.81
CA TRP A 591 -38.47 -13.45 -6.29
C TRP A 591 -38.62 -14.55 -5.23
N TRP A 592 -39.04 -14.17 -4.02
CA TRP A 592 -39.19 -15.06 -2.88
C TRP A 592 -40.49 -14.82 -2.12
N GLN A 593 -40.82 -15.72 -1.21
CA GLN A 593 -42.07 -15.69 -0.46
C GLN A 593 -42.07 -14.64 0.67
N THR A 594 -42.19 -13.35 0.31
CA THR A 594 -42.25 -12.22 1.26
C THR A 594 -43.67 -11.78 1.60
N ASN A 595 -43.92 -11.29 2.82
CA ASN A 595 -45.21 -10.70 3.21
C ASN A 595 -45.22 -9.16 3.13
N THR A 596 -44.13 -8.54 2.69
CA THR A 596 -43.99 -7.07 2.72
C THR A 596 -44.59 -6.37 1.50
N THR A 597 -44.87 -7.11 0.41
CA THR A 597 -45.44 -6.57 -0.82
C THR A 597 -46.22 -7.63 -1.60
N ASP A 598 -47.30 -7.20 -2.26
CA ASP A 598 -48.03 -8.01 -3.22
C ASP A 598 -47.29 -8.15 -4.57
N TYR A 599 -46.32 -7.28 -4.84
CA TYR A 599 -45.50 -7.35 -6.06
C TYR A 599 -44.36 -8.37 -5.88
N SER A 600 -44.74 -9.64 -5.82
CA SER A 600 -43.85 -10.77 -5.57
C SER A 600 -44.34 -12.05 -6.25
N VAL A 601 -43.51 -13.10 -6.18
CA VAL A 601 -43.86 -14.45 -6.71
C VAL A 601 -45.15 -15.03 -6.13
N LYS A 602 -45.68 -14.52 -5.02
CA LYS A 602 -46.96 -14.95 -4.43
C LYS A 602 -48.16 -14.71 -5.33
N ASN A 603 -48.09 -13.68 -6.16
CA ASN A 603 -49.22 -13.19 -6.94
C ASN A 603 -49.00 -13.35 -8.45
N ILE A 604 -48.12 -14.27 -8.86
CA ILE A 604 -47.91 -14.64 -10.28
C ILE A 604 -48.35 -16.10 -10.51
N PRO A 605 -48.66 -16.51 -11.77
CA PRO A 605 -49.11 -17.87 -12.07
C PRO A 605 -48.07 -18.97 -11.81
N TRP A 606 -46.79 -18.62 -11.80
CA TRP A 606 -45.69 -19.57 -11.64
C TRP A 606 -45.85 -20.42 -10.37
N LYS A 607 -45.99 -21.74 -10.58
CA LYS A 607 -46.23 -22.73 -9.52
C LYS A 607 -47.42 -22.36 -8.60
N ASP A 608 -48.48 -21.81 -9.18
CA ASP A 608 -49.69 -21.37 -8.46
C ASP A 608 -49.38 -20.37 -7.34
N GLY A 609 -48.42 -19.47 -7.54
CA GLY A 609 -47.96 -18.49 -6.54
C GLY A 609 -47.13 -19.08 -5.39
N LYS A 610 -46.81 -20.38 -5.44
CA LYS A 610 -46.07 -21.10 -4.38
C LYS A 610 -44.58 -21.26 -4.67
N GLY A 611 -44.11 -20.76 -5.80
CA GLY A 611 -42.70 -20.81 -6.15
C GLY A 611 -41.84 -19.93 -5.24
N ASP A 612 -40.61 -20.34 -4.98
CA ASP A 612 -39.60 -19.55 -4.29
C ASP A 612 -38.27 -19.75 -5.02
N LEU A 613 -37.86 -18.74 -5.79
CA LEU A 613 -36.70 -18.88 -6.68
C LEU A 613 -35.38 -18.86 -5.91
N LEU A 614 -35.32 -18.13 -4.79
CA LEU A 614 -34.15 -18.15 -3.91
C LEU A 614 -33.96 -19.53 -3.28
N GLU A 615 -35.05 -20.17 -2.84
CA GLU A 615 -34.99 -21.54 -2.30
C GLU A 615 -34.53 -22.55 -3.36
N GLU A 616 -35.08 -22.49 -4.57
CA GLU A 616 -34.69 -23.39 -5.67
C GLU A 616 -33.24 -23.20 -6.09
N LEU A 617 -32.77 -21.95 -6.18
CA LEU A 617 -31.40 -21.63 -6.51
C LEU A 617 -30.44 -22.00 -5.37
N SER A 618 -30.85 -21.84 -4.11
CA SER A 618 -30.12 -22.27 -2.92
C SER A 618 -29.82 -23.77 -2.97
N ARG A 619 -30.85 -24.60 -3.17
CA ARG A 619 -30.70 -26.06 -3.31
C ARG A 619 -29.86 -26.46 -4.50
N SER A 620 -30.03 -25.78 -5.63
CA SER A 620 -29.26 -26.06 -6.85
C SER A 620 -27.78 -25.71 -6.65
N SER A 621 -27.50 -24.57 -6.02
CA SER A 621 -26.13 -24.14 -5.73
C SER A 621 -25.42 -25.12 -4.79
N ASP A 622 -26.09 -25.65 -3.76
CA ASP A 622 -25.56 -26.75 -2.94
C ASP A 622 -25.28 -28.01 -3.77
N LYS A 623 -26.22 -28.42 -4.62
CA LYS A 623 -26.10 -29.59 -5.48
C LYS A 623 -24.88 -29.54 -6.42
N TYR A 624 -24.54 -28.36 -6.94
CA TYR A 624 -23.41 -28.19 -7.88
C TYR A 624 -22.13 -27.66 -7.21
N GLY A 625 -22.13 -27.47 -5.90
CA GLY A 625 -21.00 -26.93 -5.15
C GLY A 625 -20.65 -25.51 -5.59
N LEU A 626 -21.67 -24.67 -5.77
CA LEU A 626 -21.56 -23.23 -6.03
C LEU A 626 -21.90 -22.46 -4.77
N GLU A 627 -21.19 -21.37 -4.56
CA GLU A 627 -21.54 -20.35 -3.59
C GLU A 627 -22.70 -19.50 -4.12
N LEU A 628 -23.39 -18.82 -3.21
CA LEU A 628 -24.52 -17.97 -3.55
C LEU A 628 -24.26 -16.57 -2.99
N GLY A 629 -24.45 -15.55 -3.81
CA GLY A 629 -24.57 -14.16 -3.42
C GLY A 629 -25.94 -13.62 -3.84
N VAL A 630 -26.32 -12.49 -3.29
CA VAL A 630 -27.61 -11.89 -3.56
C VAL A 630 -27.49 -10.40 -3.86
N TYR A 631 -28.17 -9.97 -4.92
CA TYR A 631 -28.45 -8.59 -5.19
C TYR A 631 -29.86 -8.27 -4.66
N ILE A 632 -29.96 -7.23 -3.86
CA ILE A 632 -31.21 -6.74 -3.32
C ILE A 632 -31.24 -5.22 -3.39
N TYR A 633 -32.04 -4.69 -4.32
CA TYR A 633 -32.08 -3.25 -4.57
C TYR A 633 -32.64 -2.48 -3.36
N PRO A 634 -31.92 -1.47 -2.83
CA PRO A 634 -32.40 -0.69 -1.70
C PRO A 634 -33.55 0.25 -2.04
N GLY A 635 -33.69 0.66 -3.30
CA GLY A 635 -34.82 1.48 -3.74
C GLY A 635 -36.10 0.66 -3.93
N ASP A 636 -37.23 1.37 -3.91
CA ASP A 636 -38.54 0.87 -4.26
C ASP A 636 -39.44 2.06 -4.63
N LYS A 637 -39.81 2.13 -5.91
CA LYS A 637 -40.60 3.24 -6.46
C LYS A 637 -41.96 3.39 -5.77
N THR A 638 -42.54 2.30 -5.26
CA THR A 638 -43.84 2.34 -4.56
C THR A 638 -43.77 3.14 -3.25
N TRP A 639 -42.58 3.20 -2.65
CA TRP A 639 -42.28 3.97 -1.44
C TRP A 639 -41.71 5.36 -1.72
N GLY A 640 -41.54 5.73 -3.00
CA GLY A 640 -40.85 6.96 -3.40
C GLY A 640 -39.33 6.89 -3.23
N ALA A 641 -38.75 5.69 -3.09
CA ALA A 641 -37.30 5.49 -3.07
C ALA A 641 -36.81 5.18 -4.49
N GLY A 642 -36.52 6.24 -5.26
CA GLY A 642 -36.20 6.17 -6.68
C GLY A 642 -34.83 5.56 -7.02
N LEU A 643 -34.50 5.56 -8.32
CA LEU A 643 -33.26 5.00 -8.84
C LEU A 643 -32.03 5.73 -8.24
N GLY A 644 -31.13 4.98 -7.61
CA GLY A 644 -29.89 5.50 -7.01
C GLY A 644 -30.10 6.20 -5.67
N SER A 645 -31.30 6.16 -5.09
CA SER A 645 -31.60 6.81 -3.80
C SER A 645 -30.89 6.18 -2.60
N GLY A 646 -30.46 4.93 -2.74
CA GLY A 646 -29.95 4.07 -1.68
C GLY A 646 -30.98 3.73 -0.60
N GLY A 647 -32.27 3.76 -0.95
CA GLY A 647 -33.38 3.54 -0.04
C GLY A 647 -33.93 4.81 0.63
N ARG A 648 -33.45 6.00 0.22
CA ARG A 648 -34.03 7.27 0.64
C ARG A 648 -35.36 7.52 -0.06
N THR A 649 -36.42 7.69 0.71
CA THR A 649 -37.74 8.06 0.18
C THR A 649 -37.78 9.56 -0.13
N GLU A 650 -38.43 9.95 -1.24
CA GLU A 650 -38.69 11.36 -1.57
C GLU A 650 -39.50 12.07 -0.48
N ASP A 651 -40.40 11.33 0.20
CA ASP A 651 -41.15 11.80 1.36
C ASP A 651 -40.49 11.28 2.65
N PRO A 652 -39.84 12.14 3.47
CA PRO A 652 -39.21 11.74 4.72
C PRO A 652 -40.18 11.10 5.72
N GLY A 653 -41.48 11.42 5.65
CA GLY A 653 -42.50 10.81 6.53
C GLY A 653 -42.69 9.31 6.31
N LYS A 654 -42.30 8.79 5.14
CA LYS A 654 -42.37 7.36 4.79
C LYS A 654 -41.11 6.58 5.14
N GLN A 655 -40.00 7.27 5.41
CA GLN A 655 -38.68 6.65 5.52
C GLN A 655 -38.65 5.54 6.58
N GLU A 656 -39.17 5.77 7.77
CA GLU A 656 -39.12 4.79 8.85
C GLU A 656 -39.99 3.55 8.58
N SER A 657 -41.10 3.72 7.87
CA SER A 657 -41.92 2.58 7.45
C SER A 657 -41.21 1.77 6.36
N TYR A 658 -40.57 2.46 5.41
CA TYR A 658 -39.81 1.79 4.36
C TYR A 658 -38.55 1.10 4.91
N ASN A 659 -37.87 1.70 5.89
CA ASN A 659 -36.75 1.08 6.61
C ASN A 659 -37.16 -0.30 7.17
N LYS A 660 -38.33 -0.39 7.81
CA LYS A 660 -38.86 -1.67 8.34
C LYS A 660 -39.13 -2.69 7.24
N VAL A 661 -39.72 -2.25 6.12
CA VAL A 661 -39.98 -3.10 4.96
C VAL A 661 -38.68 -3.66 4.39
N PHE A 662 -37.71 -2.80 4.09
CA PHE A 662 -36.43 -3.22 3.51
C PHE A 662 -35.64 -4.10 4.48
N ARG A 663 -35.55 -3.73 5.76
CA ARG A 663 -34.89 -4.53 6.79
C ARG A 663 -35.53 -5.92 6.94
N GLN A 664 -36.85 -6.02 6.89
CA GLN A 664 -37.53 -7.31 6.87
C GLN A 664 -37.18 -8.12 5.62
N GLN A 665 -37.25 -7.51 4.43
CA GLN A 665 -36.88 -8.19 3.17
C GLN A 665 -35.43 -8.70 3.22
N LEU A 666 -34.49 -7.87 3.68
CA LEU A 666 -33.09 -8.25 3.82
C LEU A 666 -32.90 -9.40 4.81
N THR A 667 -33.57 -9.34 5.98
CA THR A 667 -33.55 -10.42 6.97
C THR A 667 -34.08 -11.72 6.39
N GLU A 668 -35.20 -11.69 5.65
CA GLU A 668 -35.77 -12.88 5.01
C GLU A 668 -34.78 -13.52 4.02
N VAL A 669 -34.12 -12.70 3.20
CA VAL A 669 -33.16 -13.16 2.19
C VAL A 669 -31.88 -13.71 2.81
N LEU A 670 -31.37 -13.12 3.90
CA LEU A 670 -30.10 -13.53 4.49
C LEU A 670 -30.25 -14.68 5.51
N SER A 671 -31.44 -14.87 6.11
CA SER A 671 -31.64 -15.89 7.16
C SER A 671 -32.27 -17.21 6.70
N LYS A 672 -33.04 -17.21 5.60
CA LYS A 672 -33.86 -18.38 5.20
C LYS A 672 -33.16 -19.31 4.22
N TYR A 673 -32.24 -18.79 3.42
CA TYR A 673 -31.63 -19.50 2.30
C TYR A 673 -30.19 -19.90 2.62
N LYS A 674 -29.50 -20.52 1.65
CA LYS A 674 -28.06 -20.77 1.75
C LYS A 674 -27.32 -19.49 2.18
N PRO A 675 -26.36 -19.57 3.12
CA PRO A 675 -25.58 -18.41 3.54
C PRO A 675 -24.96 -17.69 2.35
N MET A 676 -25.27 -16.40 2.24
CA MET A 676 -24.77 -15.57 1.15
C MET A 676 -23.27 -15.29 1.36
N LYS A 677 -22.49 -15.35 0.30
CA LYS A 677 -21.05 -15.00 0.26
C LYS A 677 -20.80 -13.61 -0.30
N GLU A 678 -21.83 -13.01 -0.89
CA GLU A 678 -21.81 -11.64 -1.39
C GLU A 678 -23.20 -11.03 -1.26
N VAL A 679 -23.27 -9.78 -0.81
CA VAL A 679 -24.51 -8.99 -0.75
C VAL A 679 -24.32 -7.72 -1.55
N TRP A 680 -25.20 -7.51 -2.53
CA TRP A 680 -25.14 -6.46 -3.55
C TRP A 680 -26.28 -5.44 -3.41
N PHE A 681 -25.92 -4.17 -3.25
CA PHE A 681 -26.79 -3.02 -3.05
C PHE A 681 -26.52 -1.97 -4.14
N ASP A 682 -27.10 -2.13 -5.32
CA ASP A 682 -26.93 -1.14 -6.38
C ASP A 682 -27.47 0.25 -5.97
N GLY A 683 -26.72 1.29 -6.34
CA GLY A 683 -26.96 2.67 -5.92
C GLY A 683 -26.71 2.97 -4.43
N SER A 684 -25.92 2.16 -3.70
CA SER A 684 -25.65 2.27 -2.26
C SER A 684 -26.84 1.85 -1.37
N CYS A 685 -26.61 1.55 -0.10
CA CYS A 685 -27.67 1.37 0.90
C CYS A 685 -27.41 2.30 2.09
N VAL A 686 -28.35 3.19 2.38
CA VAL A 686 -28.22 4.15 3.50
C VAL A 686 -29.17 3.86 4.65
N ILE A 687 -29.98 2.81 4.51
CA ILE A 687 -30.78 2.25 5.59
C ILE A 687 -29.81 1.53 6.53
N ASP A 688 -29.94 1.76 7.83
CA ASP A 688 -29.14 1.04 8.82
C ASP A 688 -29.49 -0.46 8.78
N ILE A 689 -28.50 -1.29 8.50
CA ILE A 689 -28.60 -2.74 8.31
C ILE A 689 -27.42 -3.49 8.94
N ALA A 690 -26.58 -2.79 9.70
CA ALA A 690 -25.32 -3.36 10.19
C ALA A 690 -25.56 -4.59 11.08
N ASP A 691 -26.61 -4.54 11.91
CA ASP A 691 -27.05 -5.65 12.76
C ASP A 691 -27.46 -6.90 11.96
N ILE A 692 -28.18 -6.70 10.86
CA ILE A 692 -28.63 -7.81 9.99
C ILE A 692 -27.43 -8.45 9.27
N LEU A 693 -26.49 -7.62 8.79
CA LEU A 693 -25.28 -8.11 8.14
C LEU A 693 -24.39 -8.87 9.13
N GLU A 694 -24.22 -8.37 10.35
CA GLU A 694 -23.44 -9.04 11.40
C GLU A 694 -24.05 -10.40 11.76
N GLU A 695 -25.37 -10.47 11.91
CA GLU A 695 -26.06 -11.71 12.32
C GLU A 695 -26.12 -12.75 11.20
N HIS A 696 -26.36 -12.35 9.95
CA HIS A 696 -26.71 -13.27 8.87
C HIS A 696 -25.73 -13.31 7.70
N ALA A 697 -24.80 -12.36 7.59
CA ALA A 697 -23.88 -12.24 6.45
C ALA A 697 -22.44 -11.87 6.87
N SER A 698 -22.01 -12.22 8.09
CA SER A 698 -20.65 -11.92 8.60
C SER A 698 -19.51 -12.62 7.82
N ASP A 699 -19.84 -13.65 7.04
CA ASP A 699 -18.92 -14.34 6.14
C ASP A 699 -19.13 -13.99 4.66
N ALA A 700 -19.81 -12.86 4.38
CA ALA A 700 -20.02 -12.31 3.05
C ALA A 700 -19.12 -11.10 2.79
N VAL A 701 -18.81 -10.84 1.53
CA VAL A 701 -18.37 -9.50 1.10
C VAL A 701 -19.58 -8.62 0.82
N ILE A 702 -19.47 -7.33 1.14
CA ILE A 702 -20.55 -6.36 1.01
C ILE A 702 -20.21 -5.35 -0.08
N PHE A 703 -21.14 -5.19 -1.00
CA PHE A 703 -21.16 -4.18 -2.05
C PHE A 703 -22.55 -3.55 -2.01
N GLN A 704 -22.80 -2.27 -1.83
CA GLN A 704 -21.99 -1.11 -1.50
C GLN A 704 -22.79 -0.30 -0.45
N GLY A 705 -22.21 0.78 0.08
CA GLY A 705 -22.77 1.52 1.22
C GLY A 705 -21.78 1.61 2.38
N PRO A 706 -22.18 2.16 3.53
CA PRO A 706 -21.27 2.39 4.66
C PRO A 706 -20.59 1.12 5.20
N GLN A 707 -21.15 -0.06 4.93
CA GLN A 707 -20.61 -1.37 5.30
C GLN A 707 -19.82 -2.05 4.17
N ALA A 708 -19.50 -1.34 3.08
CA ALA A 708 -18.82 -1.93 1.92
C ALA A 708 -17.44 -2.52 2.29
N THR A 709 -17.18 -3.72 1.79
CA THR A 709 -15.88 -4.39 1.90
C THR A 709 -15.24 -4.64 0.54
N ILE A 710 -15.96 -4.46 -0.56
CA ILE A 710 -15.44 -4.49 -1.94
C ILE A 710 -15.96 -3.26 -2.67
N ARG A 711 -15.37 -2.95 -3.84
CA ARG A 711 -15.72 -1.72 -4.58
C ARG A 711 -15.90 -1.94 -6.07
N TRP A 712 -16.69 -1.05 -6.67
CA TRP A 712 -17.01 -1.10 -8.08
C TRP A 712 -15.81 -0.66 -8.93
N VAL A 713 -15.62 -1.29 -10.09
CA VAL A 713 -14.57 -0.88 -11.03
C VAL A 713 -14.82 0.50 -11.64
N GLY A 714 -16.07 0.97 -11.68
CA GLY A 714 -16.41 2.27 -12.25
C GLY A 714 -16.94 2.24 -13.69
N ASN A 715 -17.10 1.06 -14.29
CA ASN A 715 -17.67 0.85 -15.62
C ASN A 715 -18.32 -0.54 -15.76
N GLU A 716 -19.23 -0.69 -16.72
CA GLU A 716 -19.89 -1.97 -17.05
C GLU A 716 -19.34 -2.58 -18.37
N ARG A 717 -18.10 -2.27 -18.73
CA ARG A 717 -17.45 -2.75 -19.96
C ARG A 717 -16.53 -3.94 -19.73
N GLY A 718 -16.40 -4.40 -18.48
CA GLY A 718 -15.53 -5.52 -18.14
C GLY A 718 -14.05 -5.15 -18.03
N ILE A 719 -13.71 -3.90 -17.69
CA ILE A 719 -12.33 -3.39 -17.74
C ILE A 719 -11.90 -2.84 -16.37
N ALA A 720 -10.98 -3.54 -15.69
CA ALA A 720 -10.22 -3.01 -14.55
C ALA A 720 -9.08 -2.10 -15.02
N PRO A 721 -8.66 -1.09 -14.23
CA PRO A 721 -7.49 -0.30 -14.55
C PRO A 721 -6.20 -1.12 -14.46
N TYR A 722 -5.11 -0.57 -14.98
CA TYR A 722 -3.76 -1.06 -14.70
C TYR A 722 -2.83 0.14 -14.51
N PRO A 723 -2.22 0.32 -13.32
CA PRO A 723 -2.27 -0.57 -12.15
C PRO A 723 -3.66 -0.70 -11.51
N ASN A 724 -3.89 -1.82 -10.81
CA ASN A 724 -5.09 -2.09 -10.03
C ASN A 724 -4.71 -2.33 -8.56
N TRP A 725 -5.03 -1.38 -7.69
CA TRP A 725 -4.73 -1.46 -6.27
C TRP A 725 -5.97 -1.92 -5.50
N TYR A 726 -5.78 -2.74 -4.46
CA TYR A 726 -6.88 -3.14 -3.56
C TYR A 726 -7.08 -2.18 -2.40
N THR A 727 -6.12 -1.30 -2.20
CA THR A 727 -6.06 -0.37 -1.09
C THR A 727 -6.63 1.00 -1.47
N LEU A 728 -7.13 1.72 -0.48
CA LEU A 728 -7.71 3.07 -0.58
C LEU A 728 -7.70 3.75 0.80
N ASP A 729 -7.98 5.05 0.86
CA ASP A 729 -8.14 5.76 2.12
C ASP A 729 -9.40 5.30 2.87
N ASN A 730 -9.32 5.21 4.21
CA ASN A 730 -10.48 4.83 5.03
C ASN A 730 -11.67 5.79 4.84
N ALA A 731 -11.39 7.07 4.65
CA ALA A 731 -12.41 8.10 4.42
C ALA A 731 -13.18 7.84 3.12
N ASP A 732 -12.49 7.45 2.05
CA ASP A 732 -13.11 7.11 0.77
C ASP A 732 -13.98 5.87 0.89
N LEU A 733 -13.49 4.81 1.55
CA LEU A 733 -14.29 3.60 1.77
C LEU A 733 -15.55 3.90 2.59
N ALA A 734 -15.43 4.72 3.65
CA ALA A 734 -16.54 5.09 4.52
C ALA A 734 -17.66 5.87 3.80
N THR A 735 -17.38 6.48 2.63
CA THR A 735 -18.44 7.08 1.80
C THR A 735 -19.45 6.06 1.28
N GLY A 736 -19.04 4.80 1.17
CA GLY A 736 -19.83 3.72 0.58
C GLY A 736 -20.04 3.84 -0.93
N GLN A 737 -19.27 4.69 -1.61
CA GLN A 737 -19.36 4.96 -3.06
C GLN A 737 -18.00 4.90 -3.77
N ALA A 738 -16.96 4.45 -3.07
CA ALA A 738 -15.63 4.34 -3.65
C ALA A 738 -15.62 3.44 -4.89
N THR A 739 -14.81 3.80 -5.88
CA THR A 739 -14.59 3.00 -7.09
C THR A 739 -13.10 2.75 -7.29
N ALA A 740 -12.72 2.20 -8.45
CA ALA A 740 -11.32 2.16 -8.85
C ALA A 740 -10.64 3.55 -8.86
N LEU A 741 -11.39 4.66 -8.96
CA LEU A 741 -10.88 6.04 -8.85
C LEU A 741 -10.21 6.33 -7.51
N SER A 742 -10.74 5.73 -6.44
CA SER A 742 -10.24 5.89 -5.06
C SER A 742 -9.02 5.01 -4.76
N SER A 743 -8.49 4.29 -5.76
CA SER A 743 -7.38 3.35 -5.54
C SER A 743 -6.12 4.06 -5.05
N ASP A 744 -5.56 3.60 -3.94
CA ASP A 744 -4.33 4.10 -3.33
C ASP A 744 -3.37 2.97 -2.94
N PRO A 745 -2.18 2.79 -3.59
CA PRO A 745 -1.20 1.78 -3.18
C PRO A 745 -0.65 2.00 -1.76
N GLU A 746 -0.80 3.21 -1.22
CA GLU A 746 -0.39 3.59 0.12
C GLU A 746 -1.59 3.73 1.09
N GLY A 747 -2.79 3.43 0.60
CA GLY A 747 -4.05 3.47 1.36
C GLY A 747 -4.07 2.48 2.51
N GLU A 748 -4.97 2.73 3.46
CA GLU A 748 -5.00 2.07 4.77
C GLU A 748 -6.11 1.01 4.89
N ALA A 749 -7.13 1.10 4.05
CA ALA A 749 -8.22 0.14 3.97
C ALA A 749 -7.98 -0.86 2.82
N TYR A 750 -8.45 -2.09 3.00
CA TYR A 750 -8.45 -3.13 1.96
C TYR A 750 -9.87 -3.32 1.44
N ALA A 751 -10.12 -3.00 0.17
CA ALA A 751 -11.42 -3.17 -0.48
C ALA A 751 -11.24 -3.49 -1.97
N PRO A 752 -11.06 -4.76 -2.38
CA PRO A 752 -10.69 -5.09 -3.74
C PRO A 752 -11.79 -4.75 -4.76
N VAL A 753 -11.37 -4.67 -6.04
CA VAL A 753 -12.23 -4.23 -7.15
C VAL A 753 -12.98 -5.41 -7.77
N GLU A 754 -14.29 -5.26 -7.91
CA GLU A 754 -15.14 -6.13 -8.71
C GLU A 754 -15.43 -5.51 -10.09
N VAL A 755 -15.36 -6.34 -11.13
CA VAL A 755 -15.64 -5.99 -12.52
C VAL A 755 -16.91 -6.70 -12.97
N ASP A 756 -18.02 -5.97 -13.00
CA ASP A 756 -19.30 -6.42 -13.51
C ASP A 756 -19.45 -6.10 -15.00
N VAL A 757 -20.05 -7.03 -15.75
CA VAL A 757 -20.22 -6.85 -17.20
C VAL A 757 -21.43 -7.60 -17.77
N PRO A 758 -22.23 -6.97 -18.65
CA PRO A 758 -23.27 -7.63 -19.41
C PRO A 758 -22.71 -8.62 -20.44
N PHE A 759 -23.34 -9.77 -20.59
CA PHE A 759 -22.98 -10.76 -21.63
C PHE A 759 -23.53 -10.43 -23.01
N LEU A 760 -24.61 -9.65 -23.04
CA LEU A 760 -25.18 -9.05 -24.24
C LEU A 760 -24.63 -7.63 -24.37
N MET A 761 -23.54 -7.45 -25.10
CA MET A 761 -22.85 -6.18 -25.26
C MET A 761 -22.11 -6.10 -26.60
N ASN A 762 -22.15 -4.91 -27.20
CA ASN A 762 -21.21 -4.45 -28.21
C ASN A 762 -20.83 -2.99 -27.95
N ASP A 763 -20.09 -2.36 -28.87
CA ASP A 763 -19.63 -0.98 -28.69
C ASP A 763 -20.78 0.03 -28.54
N ARG A 764 -21.95 -0.24 -29.15
CA ARG A 764 -23.09 0.69 -29.23
C ARG A 764 -24.17 0.46 -28.18
N SER A 765 -24.30 -0.76 -27.65
CA SER A 765 -25.40 -1.14 -26.77
C SER A 765 -25.02 -2.32 -25.89
N TYR A 766 -25.60 -2.38 -24.69
CA TYR A 766 -25.53 -3.53 -23.80
C TYR A 766 -26.86 -3.75 -23.08
N ARG A 767 -27.07 -4.96 -22.55
CA ARG A 767 -28.29 -5.35 -21.82
C ARG A 767 -27.99 -6.29 -20.66
N TRP A 768 -28.48 -5.91 -19.48
CA TRP A 768 -28.48 -6.76 -18.28
C TRP A 768 -29.59 -7.81 -18.29
N PHE A 769 -30.76 -7.52 -18.87
CA PHE A 769 -31.85 -8.50 -19.00
C PHE A 769 -31.92 -9.08 -20.41
N TRP A 770 -32.47 -10.29 -20.51
CA TRP A 770 -32.80 -10.86 -21.82
C TRP A 770 -33.88 -10.03 -22.52
N ALA A 771 -33.76 -9.93 -23.84
CA ALA A 771 -34.82 -9.44 -24.71
C ALA A 771 -34.80 -10.20 -26.05
N PRO A 772 -35.93 -10.30 -26.77
CA PRO A 772 -35.98 -10.93 -28.08
C PRO A 772 -34.96 -10.32 -29.05
N ASN A 773 -34.38 -11.14 -29.93
CA ASN A 773 -33.49 -10.73 -31.02
C ASN A 773 -32.21 -9.99 -30.57
N THR A 774 -31.63 -10.40 -29.44
CA THR A 774 -30.39 -9.81 -28.90
C THR A 774 -29.13 -10.66 -29.10
N ASP A 775 -29.24 -11.84 -29.72
CA ASP A 775 -28.09 -12.72 -29.95
C ASP A 775 -27.03 -12.13 -30.89
N ASN A 776 -27.39 -11.12 -31.70
CA ASN A 776 -26.45 -10.36 -32.53
C ASN A 776 -25.49 -9.48 -31.71
N ILE A 777 -25.76 -9.25 -30.43
CA ILE A 777 -24.88 -8.52 -29.50
C ILE A 777 -24.30 -9.44 -28.42
N LEU A 778 -24.33 -10.76 -28.63
CA LEU A 778 -23.74 -11.75 -27.75
C LEU A 778 -22.20 -11.73 -27.85
N LEU A 779 -21.51 -11.45 -26.75
CA LEU A 779 -20.04 -11.32 -26.70
C LEU A 779 -19.32 -12.57 -27.21
N SER A 780 -18.46 -12.43 -28.22
CA SER A 780 -17.67 -13.53 -28.80
C SER A 780 -16.70 -14.14 -27.79
N VAL A 781 -16.17 -15.34 -28.07
CA VAL A 781 -15.13 -15.94 -27.20
C VAL A 781 -13.91 -15.02 -27.10
N THR A 782 -13.52 -14.37 -28.20
CA THR A 782 -12.42 -13.41 -28.18
C THR A 782 -12.74 -12.17 -27.34
N ASP A 783 -13.97 -11.64 -27.37
CA ASP A 783 -14.36 -10.53 -26.48
C ASP A 783 -14.30 -10.94 -25.01
N LEU A 784 -14.80 -12.14 -24.70
CA LEU A 784 -14.78 -12.68 -23.33
C LEU A 784 -13.35 -12.93 -22.83
N MET A 785 -12.44 -13.38 -23.71
CA MET A 785 -11.02 -13.51 -23.36
C MET A 785 -10.32 -12.16 -23.14
N ASP A 786 -10.69 -11.12 -23.92
CA ASP A 786 -10.18 -9.76 -23.67
C ASP A 786 -10.66 -9.22 -22.32
N ILE A 787 -11.96 -9.37 -22.02
CA ILE A 787 -12.54 -9.04 -20.72
C ILE A 787 -11.85 -9.82 -19.59
N TYR A 788 -11.63 -11.13 -19.75
CA TYR A 788 -10.94 -11.95 -18.76
C TYR A 788 -9.53 -11.43 -18.45
N LYS A 789 -8.76 -11.07 -19.48
CA LYS A 789 -7.42 -10.48 -19.30
C LYS A 789 -7.47 -9.09 -18.67
N LYS A 790 -8.50 -8.30 -18.97
CA LYS A 790 -8.71 -6.95 -18.43
C LYS A 790 -9.45 -6.92 -17.09
N SER A 791 -9.82 -8.07 -16.53
CA SER A 791 -10.43 -8.21 -15.20
C SER A 791 -9.57 -9.13 -14.32
N VAL A 792 -9.75 -10.44 -14.44
CA VAL A 792 -8.96 -11.48 -13.73
C VAL A 792 -7.47 -11.32 -13.99
N GLY A 793 -7.07 -11.04 -15.24
CA GLY A 793 -5.67 -10.78 -15.60
C GLY A 793 -5.09 -9.45 -15.10
N ARG A 794 -5.89 -8.61 -14.45
CA ARG A 794 -5.50 -7.37 -13.75
C ARG A 794 -5.79 -7.46 -12.25
N GLY A 795 -6.04 -8.65 -11.72
CA GLY A 795 -6.22 -8.91 -10.29
C GLY A 795 -7.60 -8.55 -9.76
N SER A 796 -8.60 -8.35 -10.63
CA SER A 796 -9.99 -8.13 -10.20
C SER A 796 -10.83 -9.39 -10.32
N MET A 797 -11.99 -9.39 -9.67
CA MET A 797 -13.02 -10.41 -9.87
C MET A 797 -13.84 -10.09 -11.12
N LEU A 798 -14.17 -11.11 -11.92
CA LEU A 798 -15.07 -10.98 -13.07
C LEU A 798 -16.47 -11.49 -12.71
N LEU A 799 -17.42 -10.57 -12.61
CA LEU A 799 -18.84 -10.84 -12.45
C LEU A 799 -19.54 -10.76 -13.82
N LEU A 800 -19.65 -11.90 -14.50
CA LEU A 800 -20.19 -12.01 -15.85
C LEU A 800 -21.69 -12.36 -15.82
N ASN A 801 -22.51 -11.55 -16.46
CA ASN A 801 -23.96 -11.68 -16.38
C ASN A 801 -24.58 -12.79 -17.25
N ALA A 802 -25.56 -13.52 -16.75
CA ALA A 802 -26.42 -14.43 -17.49
C ALA A 802 -27.85 -13.89 -17.58
N THR A 803 -28.50 -14.15 -18.70
CA THR A 803 -29.80 -13.58 -19.03
C THR A 803 -30.83 -14.69 -19.33
N PRO A 804 -31.45 -15.29 -18.30
CA PRO A 804 -32.58 -16.20 -18.53
C PRO A 804 -33.69 -15.51 -19.33
N ASP A 805 -34.25 -16.21 -20.31
CA ASP A 805 -35.37 -15.73 -21.11
C ASP A 805 -36.71 -15.90 -20.38
N THR A 806 -37.82 -15.53 -21.03
CA THR A 806 -39.17 -15.60 -20.43
C THR A 806 -39.63 -17.00 -20.06
N THR A 807 -38.95 -18.06 -20.52
CA THR A 807 -39.24 -19.44 -20.10
C THR A 807 -38.60 -19.78 -18.74
N GLY A 808 -37.63 -18.98 -18.29
CA GLY A 808 -36.81 -19.22 -17.10
C GLY A 808 -35.51 -19.97 -17.38
N LEU A 809 -35.13 -20.17 -18.64
CA LEU A 809 -33.89 -20.84 -19.04
C LEU A 809 -32.89 -19.84 -19.63
N ILE A 810 -31.59 -20.06 -19.41
CA ILE A 810 -30.56 -19.34 -20.17
C ILE A 810 -30.61 -19.84 -21.63
N PRO A 811 -30.71 -18.95 -22.64
CA PRO A 811 -30.82 -19.35 -24.05
C PRO A 811 -29.72 -20.32 -24.50
N LYS A 812 -30.06 -21.26 -25.38
CA LYS A 812 -29.12 -22.30 -25.85
C LYS A 812 -27.84 -21.72 -26.47
N SER A 813 -27.95 -20.62 -27.23
CA SER A 813 -26.82 -19.90 -27.82
C SER A 813 -25.88 -19.35 -26.74
N HIS A 814 -26.44 -18.83 -25.64
CA HIS A 814 -25.67 -18.30 -24.50
C HIS A 814 -24.95 -19.42 -23.77
N VAL A 815 -25.64 -20.55 -23.50
CA VAL A 815 -25.04 -21.75 -22.89
C VAL A 815 -23.85 -22.25 -23.71
N GLN A 816 -23.97 -22.28 -25.03
CA GLN A 816 -22.87 -22.69 -25.92
C GLN A 816 -21.68 -21.72 -25.85
N ARG A 817 -21.95 -20.40 -25.79
CA ARG A 817 -20.91 -19.37 -25.68
C ARG A 817 -20.15 -19.45 -24.35
N TYR A 818 -20.85 -19.65 -23.23
CA TYR A 818 -20.22 -19.91 -21.93
C TYR A 818 -19.31 -21.14 -21.95
N LYS A 819 -19.79 -22.27 -22.49
CA LYS A 819 -18.99 -23.50 -22.63
C LYS A 819 -17.74 -23.28 -23.48
N ALA A 820 -17.86 -22.53 -24.58
CA ALA A 820 -16.74 -22.23 -25.45
C ALA A 820 -15.70 -21.34 -24.75
N PHE A 821 -16.15 -20.33 -24.01
CA PHE A 821 -15.29 -19.47 -23.21
C PHE A 821 -14.54 -20.25 -22.13
N GLY A 822 -15.21 -21.11 -21.37
CA GLY A 822 -14.58 -21.99 -20.39
C GLY A 822 -13.47 -22.87 -20.97
N LYS A 823 -13.75 -23.48 -22.13
CA LYS A 823 -12.76 -24.29 -22.86
C LYS A 823 -11.55 -23.46 -23.30
N GLU A 824 -11.76 -22.21 -23.70
CA GLU A 824 -10.67 -21.35 -24.15
C GLU A 824 -9.77 -20.89 -22.99
N ILE A 825 -10.34 -20.56 -21.83
CA ILE A 825 -9.55 -20.28 -20.62
C ILE A 825 -8.67 -21.50 -20.29
N ALA A 826 -9.27 -22.69 -20.24
CA ALA A 826 -8.58 -23.94 -19.93
C ALA A 826 -7.45 -24.21 -20.93
N ARG A 827 -7.72 -24.06 -22.23
CA ARG A 827 -6.73 -24.27 -23.30
C ARG A 827 -5.50 -23.38 -23.13
N ARG A 828 -5.68 -22.12 -22.71
CA ARG A 828 -4.58 -21.16 -22.56
C ARG A 828 -3.79 -21.36 -21.27
N PHE A 829 -4.46 -21.64 -20.15
CA PHE A 829 -3.87 -21.42 -18.83
C PHE A 829 -3.86 -22.63 -17.89
N ASP A 830 -4.47 -23.77 -18.25
CA ASP A 830 -4.46 -24.95 -17.36
C ASP A 830 -3.09 -25.65 -17.30
N LYS A 831 -2.26 -25.50 -18.35
CA LYS A 831 -0.97 -26.18 -18.44
C LYS A 831 0.17 -25.20 -18.70
N SER A 832 0.87 -24.82 -17.64
CA SER A 832 2.12 -24.07 -17.72
C SER A 832 3.27 -24.96 -18.22
N ILE A 833 4.26 -24.34 -18.87
CA ILE A 833 5.55 -24.94 -19.21
C ILE A 833 6.34 -25.24 -17.93
N ALA A 834 6.38 -24.26 -17.04
CA ALA A 834 7.04 -24.34 -15.74
C ALA A 834 6.43 -23.29 -14.81
N SER A 835 6.54 -23.52 -13.51
CA SER A 835 6.09 -22.58 -12.48
C SER A 835 6.98 -22.66 -11.24
N VAL A 836 7.06 -21.54 -10.50
CA VAL A 836 7.72 -21.47 -9.20
C VAL A 836 6.92 -20.59 -8.25
N SER A 837 7.05 -20.82 -6.96
CA SER A 837 6.56 -19.97 -5.88
C SER A 837 7.73 -19.62 -4.96
N GLY A 838 7.68 -18.48 -4.30
CA GLY A 838 8.74 -18.11 -3.37
C GLY A 838 8.59 -16.70 -2.80
N GLU A 839 9.47 -16.39 -1.86
CA GLU A 839 9.61 -15.07 -1.25
C GLU A 839 10.95 -14.45 -1.63
N GLY A 840 11.02 -13.12 -1.56
CA GLY A 840 12.22 -12.36 -1.93
C GLY A 840 11.96 -11.50 -3.16
N ASN A 841 13.00 -10.85 -3.68
CA ASN A 841 12.88 -9.89 -4.78
C ASN A 841 13.18 -10.46 -6.16
N VAL A 842 13.62 -11.72 -6.23
CA VAL A 842 14.01 -12.40 -7.46
C VAL A 842 13.52 -13.84 -7.43
N LEU A 843 12.83 -14.28 -8.48
CA LEU A 843 12.49 -15.67 -8.71
C LEU A 843 12.94 -16.08 -10.10
N GLU A 844 13.63 -17.22 -10.20
CA GLU A 844 14.15 -17.75 -11.45
C GLU A 844 13.56 -19.12 -11.77
N ILE A 845 13.31 -19.36 -13.05
CA ILE A 845 12.93 -20.65 -13.60
C ILE A 845 13.96 -21.04 -14.65
N ASP A 846 14.65 -22.16 -14.43
CA ASP A 846 15.56 -22.76 -15.39
C ASP A 846 14.81 -23.81 -16.23
N LEU A 847 14.64 -23.51 -17.53
CA LEU A 847 13.89 -24.34 -18.47
C LEU A 847 14.70 -25.53 -19.01
N LYS A 848 16.00 -25.62 -18.67
CA LYS A 848 16.96 -26.66 -19.07
C LYS A 848 17.27 -26.76 -20.57
N LYS A 849 16.48 -26.11 -21.42
CA LYS A 849 16.64 -26.02 -22.87
C LYS A 849 16.03 -24.70 -23.37
N MET A 850 16.32 -24.34 -24.61
CA MET A 850 15.63 -23.24 -25.28
C MET A 850 14.16 -23.61 -25.49
N VAL A 851 13.26 -22.72 -25.06
CA VAL A 851 11.82 -22.85 -25.20
C VAL A 851 11.24 -21.51 -25.62
N ASP A 852 10.32 -21.53 -26.58
CA ASP A 852 9.56 -20.34 -26.95
C ASP A 852 8.44 -20.11 -25.94
N ILE A 853 8.35 -18.87 -25.45
CA ILE A 853 7.37 -18.43 -24.46
C ILE A 853 6.72 -17.13 -24.93
N ASN A 854 5.48 -16.89 -24.55
CA ASN A 854 4.76 -15.66 -24.93
C ASN A 854 3.80 -15.14 -23.86
N SER A 855 3.72 -15.79 -22.70
CA SER A 855 2.87 -15.33 -21.61
C SER A 855 3.37 -15.81 -20.25
N VAL A 856 3.07 -15.03 -19.21
CA VAL A 856 3.25 -15.42 -17.81
C VAL A 856 2.03 -15.10 -16.96
N ILE A 857 1.85 -15.88 -15.90
CA ILE A 857 0.92 -15.61 -14.81
C ILE A 857 1.72 -15.33 -13.54
N LEU A 858 1.45 -14.21 -12.89
CA LEU A 858 2.00 -13.83 -11.59
C LEU A 858 0.87 -13.75 -10.56
N GLN A 859 1.07 -14.26 -9.35
CA GLN A 859 0.10 -14.20 -8.26
C GLN A 859 0.83 -13.94 -6.94
N GLU A 860 0.46 -12.87 -6.23
CA GLU A 860 0.92 -12.60 -4.87
C GLU A 860 0.15 -13.45 -3.85
N ASP A 861 0.76 -13.69 -2.70
CA ASP A 861 0.06 -14.18 -1.52
C ASP A 861 -0.79 -13.06 -0.91
N ILE A 862 -2.05 -12.93 -1.36
CA ILE A 862 -2.93 -11.84 -0.92
C ILE A 862 -3.24 -11.84 0.58
N PHE A 863 -3.08 -12.96 1.29
CA PHE A 863 -3.21 -13.00 2.77
C PHE A 863 -2.15 -12.17 3.47
N LYS A 864 -1.07 -11.86 2.76
CA LYS A 864 0.03 -11.01 3.20
C LYS A 864 -0.08 -9.57 2.67
N GLY A 865 -1.21 -9.25 2.03
CA GLY A 865 -1.51 -7.98 1.37
C GLY A 865 -0.90 -7.85 -0.03
N GLN A 866 -1.20 -6.74 -0.72
CA GLN A 866 -0.66 -6.44 -2.05
C GLN A 866 0.66 -5.67 -1.92
N ARG A 867 1.80 -6.33 -2.17
CA ARG A 867 3.13 -5.85 -1.77
C ARG A 867 3.94 -5.28 -2.94
N ILE A 868 3.82 -5.88 -4.11
CA ILE A 868 4.60 -5.50 -5.30
C ILE A 868 4.12 -4.13 -5.80
N ARG A 869 5.08 -3.27 -6.18
CA ARG A 869 4.84 -1.96 -6.79
C ARG A 869 5.37 -1.90 -8.22
N LYS A 870 6.50 -2.55 -8.48
CA LYS A 870 7.09 -2.71 -9.81
C LYS A 870 7.76 -4.06 -9.95
N PHE A 871 7.72 -4.63 -11.16
CA PHE A 871 8.41 -5.84 -11.51
C PHE A 871 8.94 -5.83 -12.96
N ALA A 872 9.95 -6.66 -13.23
CA ALA A 872 10.46 -6.95 -14.56
C ALA A 872 10.51 -8.46 -14.79
N ILE A 873 10.10 -8.90 -15.97
CA ILE A 873 10.23 -10.26 -16.48
C ILE A 873 11.38 -10.26 -17.47
N GLU A 874 12.38 -11.10 -17.24
CA GLU A 874 13.59 -11.19 -18.05
C GLU A 874 13.75 -12.60 -18.61
N GLY A 875 14.28 -12.71 -19.83
CA GLY A 875 14.62 -13.95 -20.49
C GLY A 875 16.12 -14.10 -20.69
N TYR A 876 16.65 -15.29 -20.43
CA TYR A 876 18.06 -15.60 -20.69
C TYR A 876 18.22 -16.26 -22.05
N SER A 877 18.90 -15.58 -22.97
CA SER A 877 19.24 -16.07 -24.31
C SER A 877 20.62 -15.58 -24.75
N ASN A 878 21.36 -16.40 -25.49
CA ASN A 878 22.71 -16.06 -26.01
C ASN A 878 23.69 -15.54 -24.94
N GLY A 879 23.63 -16.07 -23.73
CA GLY A 879 24.54 -15.71 -22.65
C GLY A 879 24.14 -14.48 -21.83
N LEU A 880 23.03 -13.80 -22.18
CA LEU A 880 22.62 -12.53 -21.58
C LEU A 880 21.17 -12.57 -21.09
N TRP A 881 20.89 -11.84 -20.01
CA TRP A 881 19.53 -11.52 -19.59
C TRP A 881 19.01 -10.33 -20.39
N LYS A 882 17.79 -10.42 -20.88
CA LYS A 882 17.08 -9.31 -21.54
C LYS A 882 15.71 -9.13 -20.92
N THR A 883 15.33 -7.90 -20.62
CA THR A 883 13.96 -7.57 -20.21
C THR A 883 12.99 -7.90 -21.34
N ILE A 884 12.00 -8.73 -21.03
CA ILE A 884 10.88 -9.09 -21.92
C ILE A 884 9.74 -8.10 -21.70
N LYS A 885 9.40 -7.85 -20.43
CA LYS A 885 8.25 -7.03 -20.04
C LYS A 885 8.45 -6.45 -18.64
N GLU A 886 8.01 -5.21 -18.45
CA GLU A 886 7.91 -4.58 -17.13
C GLU A 886 6.45 -4.36 -16.75
N GLY A 887 6.17 -4.27 -15.45
CA GLY A 887 4.85 -4.05 -14.91
C GLY A 887 4.85 -3.50 -13.49
N THR A 888 3.66 -3.26 -12.95
CA THR A 888 3.42 -2.60 -11.66
C THR A 888 2.68 -3.51 -10.68
N SER A 889 1.37 -3.35 -10.52
CA SER A 889 0.54 -4.12 -9.59
C SER A 889 0.41 -5.58 -10.03
N VAL A 890 0.56 -6.54 -9.10
CA VAL A 890 0.29 -7.97 -9.35
C VAL A 890 -1.02 -8.41 -8.69
N GLY A 891 -1.10 -8.39 -7.37
CA GLY A 891 -2.29 -8.80 -6.62
C GLY A 891 -2.63 -10.29 -6.75
N SER A 892 -3.93 -10.61 -6.74
CA SER A 892 -4.46 -11.98 -6.80
C SER A 892 -4.04 -12.72 -8.07
N LYS A 893 -4.00 -12.02 -9.21
CA LYS A 893 -3.52 -12.54 -10.48
C LYS A 893 -3.17 -11.43 -11.48
N ARG A 894 -2.03 -11.57 -12.13
CA ARG A 894 -1.60 -10.77 -13.28
C ARG A 894 -1.27 -11.69 -14.45
N ILE A 895 -1.90 -11.44 -15.59
CA ILE A 895 -1.58 -12.12 -16.86
C ILE A 895 -0.84 -11.12 -17.73
N GLU A 896 0.38 -11.47 -18.12
CA GLU A 896 1.15 -10.73 -19.13
C GLU A 896 1.28 -11.58 -20.38
N GLU A 897 1.03 -10.97 -21.54
CA GLU A 897 1.26 -11.55 -22.85
C GLU A 897 2.25 -10.65 -23.60
N PHE A 898 3.16 -11.25 -24.37
CA PHE A 898 4.21 -10.56 -25.12
C PHE A 898 4.55 -11.34 -26.39
N PRO A 899 5.25 -10.73 -27.38
CA PRO A 899 5.69 -11.45 -28.57
C PRO A 899 6.51 -12.71 -28.21
N PRO A 900 6.40 -13.82 -28.97
CA PRO A 900 7.17 -15.03 -28.67
C PRO A 900 8.67 -14.76 -28.57
N VAL A 901 9.29 -15.20 -27.47
CA VAL A 901 10.73 -15.13 -27.25
C VAL A 901 11.29 -16.50 -26.91
N SER A 902 12.45 -16.84 -27.48
CA SER A 902 13.13 -18.10 -27.21
C SER A 902 14.14 -17.91 -26.08
N VAL A 903 13.98 -18.64 -24.98
CA VAL A 903 14.76 -18.46 -23.75
C VAL A 903 15.11 -19.80 -23.11
N SER A 904 16.22 -19.84 -22.36
CA SER A 904 16.63 -21.01 -21.56
C SER A 904 16.38 -20.84 -20.06
N LYS A 905 16.23 -19.60 -19.60
CA LYS A 905 15.80 -19.26 -18.24
C LYS A 905 14.88 -18.05 -18.28
N VAL A 906 14.02 -17.93 -17.29
CA VAL A 906 13.17 -16.75 -17.08
C VAL A 906 13.33 -16.29 -15.65
N ARG A 907 13.37 -14.97 -15.44
CA ARG A 907 13.52 -14.35 -14.13
C ARG A 907 12.46 -13.30 -13.93
N LEU A 908 11.79 -13.34 -12.79
CA LEU A 908 10.95 -12.28 -12.27
C LEU A 908 11.77 -11.50 -11.24
N ARG A 909 11.92 -10.19 -11.45
CA ARG A 909 12.52 -9.25 -10.51
C ARG A 909 11.45 -8.30 -9.98
N MET A 910 11.23 -8.29 -8.68
CA MET A 910 10.39 -7.31 -8.00
C MET A 910 11.27 -6.11 -7.67
N THR A 911 11.24 -5.12 -8.57
CA THR A 911 12.11 -3.95 -8.53
C THR A 911 11.66 -2.92 -7.50
N GLU A 912 10.39 -2.95 -7.10
CA GLU A 912 9.85 -2.12 -6.03
C GLU A 912 8.74 -2.87 -5.29
N ALA A 913 8.76 -2.83 -3.95
CA ALA A 913 7.75 -3.43 -3.09
C ALA A 913 7.70 -2.74 -1.72
N ILE A 914 6.53 -2.74 -1.07
CA ILE A 914 6.35 -2.15 0.27
C ILE A 914 6.73 -3.10 1.42
N ALA A 915 6.94 -4.37 1.10
CA ALA A 915 7.32 -5.45 2.00
C ALA A 915 7.98 -6.56 1.17
N THR A 916 8.66 -7.52 1.81
CA THR A 916 9.22 -8.69 1.14
C THR A 916 8.16 -9.36 0.25
N PRO A 917 8.31 -9.38 -1.09
CA PRO A 917 7.33 -9.98 -1.98
C PRO A 917 7.14 -11.46 -1.68
N SER A 918 5.90 -11.93 -1.82
CA SER A 918 5.52 -13.32 -1.63
C SER A 918 4.68 -13.75 -2.83
N ILE A 919 5.25 -14.57 -3.69
CA ILE A 919 4.61 -15.07 -4.91
C ILE A 919 4.13 -16.50 -4.69
N VAL A 920 2.82 -16.73 -4.83
CA VAL A 920 2.25 -18.08 -4.79
C VAL A 920 2.32 -18.78 -6.14
N ASN A 921 2.42 -18.02 -7.23
CA ASN A 921 2.55 -18.57 -8.57
C ASN A 921 3.25 -17.59 -9.52
N PHE A 922 4.40 -17.99 -10.05
CA PHE A 922 5.01 -17.44 -11.25
C PHE A 922 5.07 -18.57 -12.29
N ALA A 923 4.17 -18.53 -13.27
CA ALA A 923 4.02 -19.58 -14.28
C ALA A 923 4.26 -19.04 -15.70
N ILE A 924 4.85 -19.88 -16.56
CA ILE A 924 5.25 -19.54 -17.93
C ILE A 924 4.41 -20.35 -18.92
N PHE A 925 4.00 -19.72 -20.01
CA PHE A 925 3.17 -20.32 -21.05
C PHE A 925 3.68 -20.01 -22.46
N ASN A 926 3.31 -20.89 -23.40
CA ASN A 926 3.37 -20.64 -24.83
C ASN A 926 1.97 -20.92 -25.40
N ILE A 927 1.22 -19.84 -25.60
CA ILE A 927 -0.18 -19.86 -25.99
C ILE A 927 -0.25 -19.76 -27.50
N GLU A 928 -0.75 -20.81 -28.15
CA GLU A 928 -1.10 -20.77 -29.56
C GLU A 928 -2.34 -19.89 -29.76
N LYS A 929 -2.23 -18.85 -30.59
CA LYS A 929 -3.34 -17.94 -30.90
C LYS A 929 -4.24 -18.55 -31.98
N LEU A 930 -5.56 -18.42 -31.82
CA LEU A 930 -6.50 -18.90 -32.83
C LEU A 930 -6.53 -17.95 -34.03
N PRO A 931 -6.85 -18.41 -35.26
CA PRO A 931 -6.92 -17.55 -36.44
C PRO A 931 -7.89 -16.36 -36.31
N GLU A 932 -8.95 -16.49 -35.51
CA GLU A 932 -9.88 -15.38 -35.20
C GLU A 932 -9.24 -14.33 -34.28
N ASP A 933 -8.42 -14.76 -33.33
CA ASP A 933 -7.60 -13.85 -32.53
C ASP A 933 -6.58 -13.15 -33.43
N THR A 934 -5.94 -13.90 -34.34
CA THR A 934 -4.98 -13.34 -35.31
C THR A 934 -5.65 -12.35 -36.27
N LYS A 935 -6.86 -12.62 -36.76
CA LYS A 935 -7.62 -11.68 -37.61
C LYS A 935 -8.05 -10.43 -36.86
N ARG A 936 -8.42 -10.55 -35.57
CA ARG A 936 -8.70 -9.39 -34.72
C ARG A 936 -7.43 -8.61 -34.42
N GLU A 937 -6.30 -9.27 -34.17
CA GLU A 937 -5.02 -8.61 -33.95
C GLU A 937 -4.49 -7.93 -35.22
N LEU A 938 -4.60 -8.58 -36.38
CA LEU A 938 -4.21 -8.00 -37.68
C LEU A 938 -5.07 -6.78 -38.09
N ASN A 939 -6.36 -6.74 -37.68
CA ASN A 939 -7.27 -5.65 -38.03
C ASN A 939 -7.50 -4.63 -36.89
N ASN A 940 -7.13 -4.94 -35.65
CA ASN A 940 -7.46 -4.17 -34.44
C ASN A 940 -6.46 -4.42 -33.29
N GLU A 941 -5.14 -4.41 -33.56
CA GLU A 941 -4.11 -4.52 -32.51
C GLU A 941 -4.17 -3.29 -31.59
N THR A 942 -5.06 -3.30 -30.59
CA THR A 942 -5.06 -2.32 -29.51
C THR A 942 -4.06 -2.74 -28.45
N ILE A 943 -2.90 -2.10 -28.47
CA ILE A 943 -1.78 -2.32 -27.56
C ILE A 943 -1.96 -1.40 -26.34
N THR A 944 -2.08 -1.97 -25.14
CA THR A 944 -2.06 -1.15 -23.92
C THR A 944 -0.62 -0.75 -23.60
N LEU A 945 -0.29 0.53 -23.79
CA LEU A 945 1.01 1.11 -23.46
C LEU A 945 1.16 1.38 -21.96
N GLY A 946 0.04 1.60 -21.27
CA GLY A 946 0.00 1.86 -19.84
C GLY A 946 -1.40 2.23 -19.38
N GLY A 947 -1.49 2.81 -18.20
CA GLY A 947 -2.70 3.39 -17.67
C GLY A 947 -2.36 4.46 -16.66
N TRP A 948 -3.39 5.16 -16.20
CA TRP A 948 -3.26 6.18 -15.18
C TRP A 948 -4.36 6.01 -14.15
N ASP A 949 -4.06 6.43 -12.93
CA ASP A 949 -4.99 6.65 -11.85
C ASP A 949 -5.14 8.14 -11.56
N ASN A 950 -5.94 8.47 -10.55
CA ASN A 950 -6.24 9.86 -10.19
C ASN A 950 -5.04 10.69 -9.71
N ARG A 951 -3.88 10.08 -9.50
CA ARG A 951 -2.67 10.72 -8.97
C ARG A 951 -1.46 10.56 -9.89
N THR A 952 -1.65 9.89 -11.02
CA THR A 952 -0.58 9.68 -12.00
C THR A 952 -0.12 11.01 -12.61
N TYR A 953 -1.03 11.98 -12.74
CA TYR A 953 -0.73 13.33 -13.20
C TYR A 953 -1.33 14.36 -12.24
N THR A 954 -0.65 15.49 -12.07
CA THR A 954 -1.10 16.62 -11.25
C THR A 954 -1.93 17.61 -12.07
N GLU A 955 -2.46 18.66 -11.43
CA GLU A 955 -3.11 19.77 -12.14
C GLU A 955 -2.10 20.70 -12.86
N GLU A 956 -0.80 20.51 -12.60
CA GLU A 956 0.29 21.22 -13.27
C GLU A 956 0.66 20.51 -14.59
N TRP A 957 1.24 21.26 -15.52
CA TRP A 957 1.71 20.70 -16.78
C TRP A 957 3.00 19.90 -16.58
N GLU A 958 2.99 18.65 -17.01
CA GLU A 958 4.09 17.69 -16.91
C GLU A 958 4.45 17.12 -18.28
N ASP A 959 5.72 16.74 -18.50
CA ASP A 959 6.15 16.12 -19.75
C ASP A 959 5.84 14.61 -19.74
N LEU A 960 5.22 14.10 -20.81
CA LEU A 960 4.94 12.69 -21.04
C LEU A 960 5.61 12.22 -22.32
N SER A 961 6.29 11.06 -22.27
CA SER A 961 6.94 10.43 -23.42
C SER A 961 6.64 8.93 -23.50
N PHE A 962 6.34 8.41 -24.69
CA PHE A 962 6.23 6.97 -24.96
C PHE A 962 7.23 6.56 -26.03
N ASP A 963 8.00 5.50 -25.77
CA ASP A 963 8.74 4.80 -26.81
C ASP A 963 7.77 3.95 -27.65
N LEU A 964 7.53 4.42 -28.87
CA LEU A 964 6.66 3.77 -29.84
C LEU A 964 7.44 2.89 -30.84
N THR A 965 8.77 2.85 -30.73
CA THR A 965 9.65 2.09 -31.63
C THR A 965 9.20 0.64 -31.80
N PRO A 966 8.89 -0.13 -30.73
CA PRO A 966 8.53 -1.54 -30.88
C PRO A 966 7.24 -1.77 -31.67
N TYR A 967 6.40 -0.73 -31.79
CA TYR A 967 5.06 -0.83 -32.35
C TYR A 967 4.94 -0.23 -33.76
N LEU A 968 5.77 0.77 -34.07
CA LEU A 968 5.73 1.50 -35.35
C LEU A 968 6.85 1.08 -36.31
N ILE A 969 7.93 0.46 -35.82
CA ILE A 969 9.06 0.08 -36.69
C ILE A 969 8.60 -0.88 -37.79
N ASN A 970 8.93 -0.53 -39.04
CA ASN A 970 8.55 -1.27 -40.27
C ASN A 970 7.04 -1.50 -40.46
N LYS A 971 6.19 -0.71 -39.80
CA LYS A 971 4.73 -0.72 -39.98
C LYS A 971 4.25 0.61 -40.57
N VAL A 972 4.18 0.69 -41.89
CA VAL A 972 3.61 1.85 -42.61
C VAL A 972 2.08 1.85 -42.46
N GLY A 973 1.51 2.94 -41.96
CA GLY A 973 0.07 3.03 -41.69
C GLY A 973 -0.32 4.19 -40.78
N GLN A 974 -1.62 4.27 -40.47
CA GLN A 974 -2.17 5.23 -39.51
C GLN A 974 -2.45 4.53 -38.18
N PHE A 975 -2.17 5.22 -37.07
CA PHE A 975 -2.33 4.70 -35.72
C PHE A 975 -3.13 5.67 -34.85
N GLU A 976 -3.93 5.14 -33.95
CA GLU A 976 -4.69 5.86 -32.94
C GLU A 976 -4.06 5.60 -31.56
N LEU A 977 -3.47 6.63 -30.95
CA LEU A 977 -3.06 6.63 -29.55
C LEU A 977 -4.19 7.26 -28.71
N ASN A 978 -4.92 6.42 -27.98
CA ASN A 978 -6.15 6.74 -27.28
C ASN A 978 -5.95 6.68 -25.76
N PHE A 979 -6.23 7.79 -25.09
CA PHE A 979 -6.31 7.89 -23.63
C PHE A 979 -7.75 7.60 -23.21
N ARG A 980 -8.05 6.31 -23.02
CA ARG A 980 -9.40 5.83 -22.74
C ARG A 980 -9.74 5.90 -21.25
N TYR A 981 -10.70 6.76 -20.90
CA TYR A 981 -11.27 6.82 -19.55
C TYR A 981 -11.97 5.50 -19.20
N ILE A 982 -11.67 4.99 -18.01
CA ILE A 982 -12.36 3.88 -17.34
C ILE A 982 -13.39 4.45 -16.37
N THR A 983 -13.00 5.40 -15.52
CA THR A 983 -13.88 6.06 -14.56
C THR A 983 -13.38 7.47 -14.21
N HIS A 984 -14.24 8.29 -13.63
CA HIS A 984 -13.96 9.68 -13.23
C HIS A 984 -14.94 10.11 -12.13
N ASP A 985 -14.70 11.27 -11.52
CA ASP A 985 -15.66 11.86 -10.59
C ASP A 985 -16.90 12.34 -11.36
N ARG A 986 -18.06 11.76 -11.01
CA ARG A 986 -19.35 12.12 -11.63
C ARG A 986 -19.82 13.52 -11.26
N GLY A 987 -19.35 14.07 -10.13
CA GLY A 987 -19.62 15.45 -9.73
C GLY A 987 -19.14 16.48 -10.76
N TYR A 988 -18.18 16.10 -11.60
CA TYR A 988 -17.55 16.97 -12.60
C TYR A 988 -18.09 16.75 -14.03
N GLU A 989 -19.20 16.05 -14.20
CA GLU A 989 -19.88 15.93 -15.50
C GLU A 989 -20.55 17.25 -15.94
N LYS A 990 -20.88 18.13 -14.98
CA LYS A 990 -21.47 19.44 -15.29
C LYS A 990 -20.40 20.36 -15.88
N LYS A 991 -20.74 21.07 -16.97
CA LYS A 991 -19.82 21.93 -17.74
C LYS A 991 -19.11 23.01 -16.90
N GLU A 992 -19.73 23.46 -15.82
CA GLU A 992 -19.25 24.54 -14.92
C GLU A 992 -18.19 24.07 -13.91
N SER A 993 -17.98 22.76 -13.77
CA SER A 993 -17.09 22.16 -12.76
C SER A 993 -15.59 22.18 -13.11
N GLY A 994 -15.22 22.63 -14.33
CA GLY A 994 -13.87 22.49 -14.86
C GLY A 994 -13.60 21.15 -15.57
N GLY A 995 -14.53 20.20 -15.48
CA GLY A 995 -14.52 18.93 -16.22
C GLY A 995 -13.57 17.88 -15.63
N TYR A 996 -13.58 16.69 -16.24
CA TYR A 996 -12.79 15.52 -15.82
C TYR A 996 -11.81 15.08 -16.93
N GLY A 997 -10.94 14.14 -16.58
CA GLY A 997 -10.01 13.55 -17.53
C GLY A 997 -8.63 14.22 -17.57
N LEU A 998 -7.98 14.12 -18.72
CA LEU A 998 -6.66 14.68 -18.96
C LEU A 998 -6.77 15.85 -19.96
N ALA A 999 -5.80 16.77 -19.89
CA ALA A 999 -5.60 17.83 -20.86
C ALA A 999 -4.19 17.73 -21.43
N PHE A 1000 -4.06 18.05 -22.72
CA PHE A 1000 -2.81 17.88 -23.48
C PHE A 1000 -2.44 19.18 -24.21
N LYS A 1001 -1.14 19.42 -24.37
CA LYS A 1001 -0.60 20.45 -25.29
C LYS A 1001 0.79 20.03 -25.79
N ASP A 1002 1.30 20.76 -26.79
CA ASP A 1002 2.67 20.61 -27.31
C ASP A 1002 3.03 19.16 -27.72
N TRP A 1003 2.07 18.41 -28.28
CA TRP A 1003 2.29 17.02 -28.71
C TRP A 1003 3.08 16.92 -30.03
N LYS A 1004 3.92 15.89 -30.13
CA LYS A 1004 4.76 15.61 -31.30
C LYS A 1004 5.18 14.14 -31.35
N ILE A 1005 5.52 13.66 -32.54
CA ILE A 1005 6.35 12.47 -32.73
C ILE A 1005 7.80 12.91 -32.95
N GLU A 1006 8.76 12.23 -32.34
CA GLU A 1006 10.19 12.40 -32.60
C GLU A 1006 10.75 11.11 -33.20
N ILE A 1007 11.52 11.24 -34.29
CA ILE A 1007 12.29 10.14 -34.90
C ILE A 1007 13.77 10.46 -34.72
N ASN A 1008 14.52 9.63 -33.99
CA ASN A 1008 15.92 9.87 -33.65
C ASN A 1008 16.14 11.27 -33.02
N ASN A 1009 15.26 11.66 -32.10
CA ASN A 1009 15.22 12.98 -31.44
C ASN A 1009 14.95 14.18 -32.38
N VAL A 1010 14.50 13.94 -33.62
CA VAL A 1010 14.08 15.00 -34.55
C VAL A 1010 12.55 15.09 -34.55
N PRO A 1011 11.96 16.23 -34.15
CA PRO A 1011 10.51 16.41 -34.15
C PRO A 1011 9.89 16.34 -35.55
N ASN A 1012 8.79 15.60 -35.67
CA ASN A 1012 7.92 15.53 -36.83
C ASN A 1012 6.48 15.83 -36.39
N SER A 1013 6.15 17.12 -36.30
CA SER A 1013 4.81 17.58 -35.88
C SER A 1013 3.72 17.27 -36.92
N GLU A 1014 4.06 17.06 -38.19
CA GLU A 1014 3.10 16.72 -39.24
C GLU A 1014 2.63 15.26 -39.18
N ALA A 1015 3.41 14.39 -38.53
CA ALA A 1015 3.07 12.99 -38.34
C ALA A 1015 2.00 12.74 -37.27
N ILE A 1016 1.50 13.78 -36.59
CA ILE A 1016 0.53 13.62 -35.50
C ILE A 1016 -0.55 14.69 -35.47
N GLN A 1017 -1.79 14.28 -35.22
CA GLN A 1017 -2.92 15.17 -35.03
C GLN A 1017 -3.77 14.71 -33.86
N MET A 1018 -4.24 15.63 -33.03
CA MET A 1018 -5.21 15.31 -31.99
C MET A 1018 -6.65 15.35 -32.56
N LYS A 1019 -7.43 14.29 -32.35
CA LYS A 1019 -8.84 14.17 -32.73
C LYS A 1019 -9.70 14.14 -31.47
N GLY A 1020 -10.44 15.22 -31.22
CA GLY A 1020 -11.19 15.36 -29.96
C GLY A 1020 -10.25 15.68 -28.79
N ASP A 1021 -10.55 15.15 -27.60
CA ASP A 1021 -9.88 15.50 -26.34
C ASP A 1021 -9.00 14.39 -25.74
N LYS A 1022 -8.87 13.25 -26.44
CA LYS A 1022 -8.21 12.04 -25.89
C LYS A 1022 -7.55 11.12 -26.92
N ILE A 1023 -7.66 11.43 -28.21
CA ILE A 1023 -7.14 10.59 -29.29
C ILE A 1023 -6.09 11.37 -30.07
N PHE A 1024 -4.94 10.74 -30.30
CA PHE A 1024 -3.91 11.20 -31.22
C PHE A 1024 -3.83 10.26 -32.41
N LEU A 1025 -4.06 10.80 -33.60
CA LEU A 1025 -3.81 10.15 -34.87
C LEU A 1025 -2.35 10.32 -35.25
N ILE A 1026 -1.65 9.22 -35.47
CA ILE A 1026 -0.23 9.16 -35.82
C ILE A 1026 -0.11 8.57 -37.22
N ASN A 1027 0.48 9.31 -38.16
CA ASN A 1027 0.75 8.86 -39.51
C ASN A 1027 2.21 8.39 -39.59
N ASN A 1028 2.42 7.08 -39.78
CA ASN A 1028 3.75 6.52 -39.98
C ASN A 1028 3.97 6.18 -41.45
N SER A 1029 4.70 7.03 -42.18
CA SER A 1029 5.02 6.86 -43.60
C SER A 1029 6.39 6.22 -43.85
N GLN A 1030 7.15 5.93 -42.80
CA GLN A 1030 8.54 5.51 -42.89
C GLN A 1030 8.69 3.99 -42.78
N HIS A 1031 9.51 3.41 -43.66
CA HIS A 1031 9.99 2.04 -43.56
C HIS A 1031 11.50 2.11 -43.34
N PHE A 1032 12.00 1.46 -42.28
CA PHE A 1032 13.42 1.51 -41.93
C PHE A 1032 14.10 0.21 -42.38
N SER A 1033 15.42 0.23 -42.61
CA SER A 1033 16.19 -0.97 -42.96
C SER A 1033 16.72 -1.66 -41.71
N ASP A 1034 16.89 -2.99 -41.72
CA ASP A 1034 17.31 -3.80 -40.55
C ASP A 1034 18.71 -3.43 -39.99
N THR A 1035 19.44 -2.50 -40.61
CA THR A 1035 20.79 -2.08 -40.24
C THR A 1035 20.87 -0.72 -39.52
N GLU A 1036 19.77 0.01 -39.36
CA GLU A 1036 19.76 1.33 -38.69
C GLU A 1036 19.08 1.25 -37.32
N GLU A 1037 19.75 1.73 -36.25
CA GLU A 1037 19.09 1.96 -34.95
C GLU A 1037 18.17 3.18 -35.08
N VAL A 1038 16.86 2.93 -35.09
CA VAL A 1038 15.83 3.97 -35.18
C VAL A 1038 15.00 3.99 -33.90
N LYS A 1039 14.77 5.18 -33.35
CA LYS A 1039 13.92 5.41 -32.19
C LYS A 1039 12.75 6.33 -32.55
N VAL A 1040 11.53 5.90 -32.27
CA VAL A 1040 10.29 6.66 -32.50
C VAL A 1040 9.62 6.93 -31.16
N GLU A 1041 9.45 8.20 -30.78
CA GLU A 1041 8.85 8.60 -29.50
C GLU A 1041 7.65 9.52 -29.69
N PHE A 1042 6.57 9.29 -28.95
CA PHE A 1042 5.52 10.29 -28.73
C PHE A 1042 5.88 11.15 -27.55
N LYS A 1043 5.74 12.48 -27.65
CA LYS A 1043 5.93 13.42 -26.55
C LYS A 1043 4.76 14.41 -26.49
N THR A 1044 4.34 14.80 -25.29
CA THR A 1044 3.32 15.85 -25.05
C THR A 1044 3.50 16.43 -23.65
N GLN A 1045 2.94 17.62 -23.40
CA GLN A 1045 2.65 18.04 -22.04
C GLN A 1045 1.24 17.60 -21.64
N ILE A 1046 1.10 17.07 -20.44
CA ILE A 1046 -0.14 16.53 -19.90
C ILE A 1046 -0.43 17.10 -18.51
N ARG A 1047 -1.71 17.19 -18.15
CA ARG A 1047 -2.17 17.44 -16.78
C ARG A 1047 -3.52 16.79 -16.51
N SER A 1048 -3.83 16.56 -15.25
CA SER A 1048 -5.15 16.14 -14.78
C SER A 1048 -6.11 17.33 -14.73
N LYS A 1049 -7.40 17.09 -15.03
CA LYS A 1049 -8.48 18.05 -14.77
C LYS A 1049 -9.04 17.85 -13.36
N PRO A 1050 -9.70 18.85 -12.76
CA PRO A 1050 -10.17 18.79 -11.38
C PRO A 1050 -11.06 17.59 -11.04
N GLY A 1051 -11.87 17.11 -11.99
CA GLY A 1051 -12.72 15.93 -11.81
C GLY A 1051 -11.99 14.60 -11.85
N GLY A 1052 -10.67 14.61 -12.05
CA GLY A 1052 -9.87 13.41 -12.03
C GLY A 1052 -10.21 12.42 -13.14
N SER A 1053 -9.46 11.32 -13.20
CA SER A 1053 -9.85 10.14 -13.97
C SER A 1053 -8.92 8.97 -13.71
N VAL A 1054 -9.41 7.76 -14.01
CA VAL A 1054 -8.60 6.56 -14.20
C VAL A 1054 -8.82 6.09 -15.62
N GLY A 1055 -7.78 5.58 -16.27
CA GLY A 1055 -7.91 5.07 -17.63
C GLY A 1055 -6.73 4.28 -18.13
N THR A 1056 -6.80 3.91 -19.40
CA THR A 1056 -5.79 3.14 -20.12
C THR A 1056 -5.30 3.89 -21.35
N ILE A 1057 -4.01 3.76 -21.64
CA ILE A 1057 -3.36 4.33 -22.81
C ILE A 1057 -3.21 3.22 -23.83
N GLU A 1058 -3.91 3.37 -24.94
CA GLU A 1058 -4.10 2.33 -25.94
C GLU A 1058 -3.58 2.82 -27.29
N LEU A 1059 -2.74 2.05 -27.98
CA LEU A 1059 -2.28 2.31 -29.33
C LEU A 1059 -2.92 1.32 -30.28
N LYS A 1060 -3.52 1.76 -31.38
CA LYS A 1060 -4.21 0.91 -32.35
C LYS A 1060 -3.86 1.29 -33.78
N MET A 1061 -3.50 0.33 -34.63
CA MET A 1061 -3.45 0.59 -36.08
C MET A 1061 -4.86 0.68 -36.66
N ILE A 1062 -5.11 1.66 -37.51
CA ILE A 1062 -6.40 1.91 -38.15
C ILE A 1062 -6.26 1.94 -39.68
N ASP A 1063 -7.36 1.73 -40.38
CA ASP A 1063 -7.43 1.96 -41.82
C ASP A 1063 -7.22 3.46 -42.12
N PHE A 1064 -6.58 3.78 -43.26
CA PHE A 1064 -6.39 5.17 -43.68
C PHE A 1064 -7.73 5.89 -43.81
N GLU A 1065 -7.94 6.97 -43.04
CA GLU A 1065 -9.08 7.88 -43.19
C GLU A 1065 -9.07 8.67 -44.50
#